data_AF-A0A8T7L0E5-F1
#
_entry.id   AF-A0A8T7L0E5-F1
#
_cell.length_a   1.000
_cell.length_b   1.000
_cell.length_c   1.000
_cell.angle_alpha   90.00
_cell.angle_beta   90.00
_cell.angle_gamma   90.00
#
_symmetry.space_group_name_H-M   'P 1'
#
loop_
_entity.id
_entity.type
_entity.pdbx_description
1 polymer ?
#
loop_
_entity_poly.entity_id
_entity_poly.type
_entity_poly.pdbx_seq_one_letter_code
_entity_poly.pdbx_strand_id
1 'polypeptide(L)'
;MSNRAGDDDHRHLDGSETETEEVEVLRVNALKPLRHLTGHSETINRIAWSPDNKTLATPSNDQTIRLWDMTAKDEPIIISGPTERVTSSAWSPDGSMLAAGSGDSRVWLWHIPTGQVRNYRAHTRTVFSVAWSPDGKLLASGSGDASIAICYAASQRLVKPLLGHSGAVHRVLWSPNGKELASCSDDQTIRIWDTATWRVKRILEGHTGPVYDLAWTPDGKLLASASEDLTIRLWGRMVGVLEGHTGIVNSLSFSFDGKFLASKSMDGSVRLWRCDTWETVEIVEEPASRSWTAGLAFHPKRPVLATLGEADMVVRVWRFHSNVLGIAEPVMPTVRYTAAKVVLVGDSGVGKTGLADALLKQPVTGTISTHGRHVRRLDVQEHLVGSGVNEIQEIYLWDMAGQPSYRLVHQLHLSQVVVALVVFDVKSDTDPFSGVKYWVRALRHAQQLKGALLPLKLFLVAARIDRGGVGVSTQRIEGIRQSLKFDRYFATSAVENIGIPELEGAIQNAIDWDALPKVSSTWLFQTIKNFLSRIRESHTGLLYTVDDLYDTFIHQPDAPEQTGDLRTQFETCIALVESQALIRRFSFGNLVLLQPEILDTYASAMIAAAKDEPEGAGSIAEEDVKHGRFRIPETERIADEAEEQLLLIATVEDLIQHEIALRDEDANGVPILVFPSQSASLPPEAPHPDSRTVIFTFEGPMLNVYAMLAVRLWNSGLFTSKDVYENATFFTDAVGGTSKVYLEQKEEGKAEIQVFFDEAVSEKTRKQTEEYIHAHLLRRAIP
;
A
#
# COMPACT_ATOMS: atom_id res chain seq x y z
N MET A 1 25.46 -79.87 34.29
CA MET A 1 25.90 -80.03 32.89
C MET A 1 24.81 -79.38 32.04
N SER A 2 24.91 -78.07 31.77
CA SER A 2 25.62 -77.47 30.62
C SER A 2 24.77 -77.53 29.33
N ASN A 3 24.41 -76.42 28.67
CA ASN A 3 24.75 -75.01 28.95
C ASN A 3 23.75 -74.06 28.24
N ARG A 4 23.86 -72.74 28.51
CA ARG A 4 23.06 -71.61 27.94
C ARG A 4 21.61 -71.51 28.44
N ALA A 5 21.01 -70.32 28.48
CA ALA A 5 21.55 -68.96 28.60
C ALA A 5 20.40 -68.02 29.00
N GLY A 6 20.69 -66.93 29.69
CA GLY A 6 19.74 -65.87 29.96
C GLY A 6 20.46 -64.60 30.41
N ASP A 7 20.09 -63.49 29.78
CA ASP A 7 20.13 -62.12 30.30
C ASP A 7 19.18 -61.32 29.39
N ASP A 8 18.23 -60.61 29.97
CA ASP A 8 17.17 -59.87 29.26
C ASP A 8 17.43 -58.36 29.27
N ASP A 9 16.85 -57.69 28.27
CA ASP A 9 16.60 -56.25 28.13
C ASP A 9 17.51 -55.21 28.83
N HIS A 10 18.38 -54.61 28.02
CA HIS A 10 18.43 -53.15 27.96
C HIS A 10 18.20 -52.66 26.52
N ARG A 11 17.04 -52.07 26.28
CA ARG A 11 16.70 -51.29 25.08
C ARG A 11 16.18 -49.91 25.50
N HIS A 12 17.01 -48.89 25.35
CA HIS A 12 16.57 -47.50 25.42
C HIS A 12 17.22 -46.68 24.31
N LEU A 13 16.35 -46.03 23.53
CA LEU A 13 16.50 -44.67 22.98
C LEU A 13 17.91 -44.25 22.53
N ASP A 14 18.20 -44.49 21.23
CA ASP A 14 19.40 -44.01 20.53
C ASP A 14 19.03 -43.40 19.14
N GLY A 15 17.75 -43.04 18.98
CA GLY A 15 17.12 -42.68 17.70
C GLY A 15 16.71 -41.23 17.53
N SER A 16 16.82 -40.39 18.56
CA SER A 16 16.48 -38.96 18.48
C SER A 16 17.68 -38.10 18.09
N GLU A 17 18.85 -38.34 18.69
CA GLU A 17 20.06 -37.55 18.41
C GLU A 17 20.55 -37.78 16.97
N THR A 18 20.47 -39.02 16.49
CA THR A 18 20.82 -39.41 15.12
C THR A 18 19.88 -38.81 14.06
N GLU A 19 18.57 -38.74 14.32
CA GLU A 19 17.64 -38.02 13.43
C GLU A 19 17.90 -36.51 13.42
N THR A 20 18.24 -35.89 14.56
CA THR A 20 18.60 -34.46 14.59
C THR A 20 19.92 -34.16 13.88
N GLU A 21 20.96 -34.98 14.05
CA GLU A 21 22.22 -34.82 13.31
C GLU A 21 22.03 -35.02 11.80
N GLU A 22 21.25 -36.01 11.36
CA GLU A 22 20.93 -36.14 9.92
C GLU A 22 20.15 -34.93 9.39
N VAL A 23 19.21 -34.36 10.16
CA VAL A 23 18.45 -33.16 9.75
C VAL A 23 19.33 -31.91 9.66
N GLU A 24 20.29 -31.70 10.58
CA GLU A 24 21.26 -30.60 10.47
C GLU A 24 22.21 -30.81 9.28
N VAL A 25 22.73 -32.02 9.09
CA VAL A 25 23.59 -32.38 7.94
C VAL A 25 22.83 -32.24 6.61
N LEU A 26 21.50 -32.46 6.60
CA LEU A 26 20.64 -32.20 5.44
C LEU A 26 20.40 -30.69 5.21
N ARG A 27 20.21 -29.88 6.26
CA ARG A 27 20.13 -28.40 6.18
C ARG A 27 21.37 -27.79 5.52
N VAL A 28 22.58 -28.25 5.89
CA VAL A 28 23.87 -27.86 5.28
C VAL A 28 23.94 -28.13 3.75
N ASN A 29 22.97 -28.85 3.20
CA ASN A 29 22.93 -29.29 1.80
C ASN A 29 21.67 -28.84 1.02
N ALA A 30 20.80 -28.01 1.61
CA ALA A 30 19.53 -27.58 1.02
C ALA A 30 19.71 -26.77 -0.27
N LEU A 31 20.38 -25.60 -0.21
CA LEU A 31 20.95 -24.90 -1.37
C LEU A 31 22.44 -25.23 -1.55
N LYS A 32 22.84 -25.60 -2.78
CA LYS A 32 24.24 -25.86 -3.16
C LYS A 32 24.69 -24.95 -4.30
N PRO A 33 25.81 -24.23 -4.21
CA PRO A 33 26.34 -23.46 -5.33
C PRO A 33 26.74 -24.38 -6.50
N LEU A 34 26.40 -23.97 -7.72
CA LEU A 34 26.72 -24.66 -8.98
C LEU A 34 27.73 -23.90 -9.84
N ARG A 35 27.55 -22.58 -9.98
CA ARG A 35 28.42 -21.69 -10.76
C ARG A 35 28.40 -20.27 -10.20
N HIS A 36 29.51 -19.59 -10.39
CA HIS A 36 29.63 -18.14 -10.32
C HIS A 36 29.93 -17.67 -11.76
N LEU A 37 29.12 -16.74 -12.28
CA LEU A 37 29.26 -16.22 -13.64
C LEU A 37 29.73 -14.77 -13.56
N THR A 38 31.00 -14.54 -13.91
CA THR A 38 31.71 -13.27 -13.72
C THR A 38 32.11 -12.66 -15.07
N GLY A 39 32.15 -11.32 -15.15
CA GLY A 39 32.79 -10.61 -16.27
C GLY A 39 32.01 -9.44 -16.86
N HIS A 40 30.75 -9.20 -16.47
CA HIS A 40 30.12 -7.89 -16.66
C HIS A 40 30.94 -6.83 -15.92
N SER A 41 31.10 -5.64 -16.53
CA SER A 41 31.84 -4.53 -15.91
C SER A 41 30.97 -3.62 -15.05
N GLU A 42 29.65 -3.80 -15.13
CA GLU A 42 28.62 -3.00 -14.46
C GLU A 42 27.46 -3.88 -13.99
N THR A 43 26.65 -3.33 -13.09
CA THR A 43 25.49 -3.98 -12.47
C THR A 43 24.53 -4.64 -13.48
N ILE A 44 24.15 -5.89 -13.19
CA ILE A 44 23.20 -6.72 -13.97
C ILE A 44 21.78 -6.41 -13.48
N ASN A 45 20.84 -6.14 -14.39
CA ASN A 45 19.53 -5.60 -13.99
C ASN A 45 18.43 -6.65 -13.73
N ARG A 46 18.27 -7.67 -14.59
CA ARG A 46 17.27 -8.76 -14.43
C ARG A 46 17.72 -10.05 -15.12
N ILE A 47 17.66 -11.19 -14.43
CA ILE A 47 18.07 -12.49 -14.98
C ILE A 47 16.92 -13.15 -15.77
N ALA A 48 17.19 -13.74 -16.95
CA ALA A 48 16.17 -14.47 -17.73
C ALA A 48 16.66 -15.83 -18.27
N TRP A 49 16.03 -16.92 -17.79
CA TRP A 49 16.26 -18.29 -18.27
C TRP A 49 15.60 -18.54 -19.64
N SER A 50 16.31 -19.22 -20.54
CA SER A 50 15.75 -19.71 -21.80
C SER A 50 14.83 -20.94 -21.59
N PRO A 51 13.73 -21.09 -22.35
CA PRO A 51 12.88 -22.29 -22.33
C PRO A 51 13.60 -23.61 -22.67
N ASP A 52 14.78 -23.54 -23.30
CA ASP A 52 15.62 -24.68 -23.69
C ASP A 52 16.30 -25.41 -22.51
N ASN A 53 16.32 -24.81 -21.31
CA ASN A 53 16.97 -25.33 -20.10
C ASN A 53 18.51 -25.41 -20.17
N LYS A 54 19.15 -24.58 -20.99
CA LYS A 54 20.62 -24.46 -21.12
C LYS A 54 21.08 -23.03 -20.93
N THR A 55 20.43 -22.07 -21.58
CA THR A 55 20.94 -20.71 -21.69
C THR A 55 20.34 -19.77 -20.65
N LEU A 56 21.19 -18.95 -20.04
CA LEU A 56 20.83 -17.85 -19.14
C LEU A 56 21.19 -16.51 -19.78
N ALA A 57 20.27 -15.54 -19.80
CA ALA A 57 20.51 -14.20 -20.29
C ALA A 57 20.68 -13.19 -19.14
N THR A 58 21.74 -12.37 -19.20
CA THR A 58 22.04 -11.31 -18.24
C THR A 58 22.24 -9.96 -18.95
N PRO A 59 21.27 -9.04 -18.88
CA PRO A 59 21.38 -7.67 -19.35
C PRO A 59 22.01 -6.78 -18.26
N SER A 60 22.94 -5.91 -18.65
CA SER A 60 23.69 -5.06 -17.71
C SER A 60 23.64 -3.59 -18.08
N ASN A 61 24.01 -2.75 -17.12
CA ASN A 61 24.34 -1.35 -17.34
C ASN A 61 25.59 -1.16 -18.22
N ASP A 62 26.39 -2.21 -18.49
CA ASP A 62 27.52 -2.22 -19.46
C ASP A 62 27.09 -2.19 -20.95
N GLN A 63 25.80 -1.93 -21.22
CA GLN A 63 25.17 -1.89 -22.55
C GLN A 63 25.12 -3.25 -23.29
N THR A 64 25.56 -4.34 -22.65
CA THR A 64 25.52 -5.70 -23.23
C THR A 64 24.45 -6.59 -22.59
N ILE A 65 24.15 -7.68 -23.31
CA ILE A 65 23.47 -8.86 -22.76
C ILE A 65 24.42 -10.05 -22.95
N ARG A 66 24.68 -10.82 -21.89
CA ARG A 66 25.49 -12.04 -21.99
C ARG A 66 24.62 -13.28 -21.93
N LEU A 67 24.89 -14.23 -22.82
CA LEU A 67 24.23 -15.53 -22.86
C LEU A 67 25.19 -16.62 -22.38
N TRP A 68 24.87 -17.24 -21.24
CA TRP A 68 25.69 -18.26 -20.59
C TRP A 68 25.10 -19.65 -20.85
N ASP A 69 25.86 -20.58 -21.42
CA ASP A 69 25.47 -21.98 -21.49
C ASP A 69 25.83 -22.70 -20.16
N MET A 70 24.80 -23.19 -19.46
CA MET A 70 24.95 -23.88 -18.17
C MET A 70 25.39 -25.34 -18.28
N THR A 71 25.48 -25.87 -19.50
CA THR A 71 25.97 -27.23 -19.82
C THR A 71 27.43 -27.21 -20.31
N ALA A 72 27.81 -26.26 -21.16
CA ALA A 72 29.19 -26.05 -21.59
C ALA A 72 30.02 -25.27 -20.55
N LYS A 73 31.35 -25.24 -20.69
CA LYS A 73 32.26 -24.42 -19.83
C LYS A 73 32.76 -23.15 -20.55
N ASP A 74 32.16 -22.84 -21.69
CA ASP A 74 32.65 -21.84 -22.62
C ASP A 74 32.32 -20.41 -22.16
N GLU A 75 33.01 -19.42 -22.75
CA GLU A 75 32.74 -18.00 -22.52
C GLU A 75 31.33 -17.60 -22.99
N PRO A 76 30.67 -16.63 -22.32
CA PRO A 76 29.33 -16.22 -22.71
C PRO A 76 29.30 -15.55 -24.09
N ILE A 77 28.25 -15.82 -24.85
CA ILE A 77 28.00 -15.07 -26.10
C ILE A 77 27.57 -13.66 -25.69
N ILE A 78 28.40 -12.67 -26.02
CA ILE A 78 28.13 -11.25 -25.76
C ILE A 78 27.28 -10.70 -26.90
N ILE A 79 26.09 -10.21 -26.56
CA ILE A 79 25.16 -9.53 -27.47
C ILE A 79 25.21 -8.03 -27.18
N SER A 80 25.40 -7.23 -28.22
CA SER A 80 25.42 -5.77 -28.19
C SER A 80 24.41 -5.17 -29.19
N GLY A 81 24.26 -3.85 -29.16
CA GLY A 81 23.29 -3.12 -29.98
C GLY A 81 22.70 -1.88 -29.29
N PRO A 82 22.16 -2.01 -28.06
CA PRO A 82 21.65 -0.88 -27.29
C PRO A 82 22.73 0.18 -27.07
N THR A 83 22.36 1.46 -27.22
CA THR A 83 23.28 2.60 -27.01
C THR A 83 23.29 3.08 -25.56
N GLU A 84 22.57 2.39 -24.69
CA GLU A 84 22.26 2.76 -23.31
C GLU A 84 22.01 1.48 -22.50
N ARG A 85 22.08 1.60 -21.17
CA ARG A 85 21.93 0.48 -20.23
C ARG A 85 20.74 -0.43 -20.53
N VAL A 86 20.93 -1.75 -20.37
CA VAL A 86 19.91 -2.77 -20.66
C VAL A 86 19.25 -3.21 -19.35
N THR A 87 17.98 -2.84 -19.16
CA THR A 87 17.27 -2.97 -17.88
C THR A 87 16.64 -4.34 -17.64
N SER A 88 16.30 -5.04 -18.73
CA SER A 88 15.47 -6.23 -18.69
C SER A 88 15.66 -7.05 -19.95
N SER A 89 15.50 -8.36 -19.83
CA SER A 89 15.47 -9.29 -20.96
C SER A 89 14.36 -10.32 -20.79
N ALA A 90 13.83 -10.82 -21.91
CA ALA A 90 12.81 -11.87 -21.92
C ALA A 90 12.92 -12.73 -23.19
N TRP A 91 12.88 -14.04 -23.01
CA TRP A 91 12.87 -15.02 -24.10
C TRP A 91 11.46 -15.23 -24.66
N SER A 92 11.35 -15.47 -25.96
CA SER A 92 10.12 -15.99 -26.55
C SER A 92 9.86 -17.44 -26.08
N PRO A 93 8.60 -17.92 -26.02
CA PRO A 93 8.30 -19.26 -25.48
C PRO A 93 8.95 -20.45 -26.21
N ASP A 94 9.34 -20.26 -27.47
CA ASP A 94 10.06 -21.22 -28.31
C ASP A 94 11.60 -21.12 -28.21
N GLY A 95 12.12 -20.10 -27.52
CA GLY A 95 13.56 -19.82 -27.40
C GLY A 95 14.23 -19.24 -28.64
N SER A 96 13.49 -18.98 -29.74
CA SER A 96 14.08 -18.47 -30.99
C SER A 96 14.45 -16.99 -30.93
N MET A 97 13.77 -16.21 -30.09
CA MET A 97 13.96 -14.78 -29.94
C MET A 97 14.25 -14.35 -28.51
N LEU A 98 15.12 -13.35 -28.39
CA LEU A 98 15.34 -12.59 -27.15
C LEU A 98 14.81 -11.17 -27.35
N ALA A 99 14.13 -10.63 -26.35
CA ALA A 99 13.73 -9.23 -26.27
C ALA A 99 14.47 -8.54 -25.11
N ALA A 100 14.71 -7.23 -25.21
CA ALA A 100 15.23 -6.43 -24.10
C ALA A 100 14.70 -4.98 -24.11
N GLY A 101 14.61 -4.39 -22.92
CA GLY A 101 14.38 -2.96 -22.71
C GLY A 101 15.67 -2.21 -22.40
N SER A 102 15.79 -0.96 -22.86
CA SER A 102 16.97 -0.10 -22.63
C SER A 102 16.60 1.34 -22.22
N GLY A 103 17.59 2.05 -21.67
CA GLY A 103 17.57 3.50 -21.43
C GLY A 103 17.33 4.34 -22.69
N ASP A 104 17.64 3.82 -23.87
CA ASP A 104 17.39 4.49 -25.17
C ASP A 104 15.89 4.66 -25.52
N SER A 105 14.98 4.23 -24.64
CA SER A 105 13.52 4.22 -24.80
C SER A 105 13.02 3.30 -25.92
N ARG A 106 13.85 2.34 -26.36
CA ARG A 106 13.50 1.32 -27.36
C ARG A 106 13.34 -0.05 -26.73
N VAL A 107 12.67 -0.90 -27.49
CA VAL A 107 12.67 -2.35 -27.29
C VAL A 107 13.53 -2.97 -28.40
N TRP A 108 14.47 -3.81 -28.00
CA TRP A 108 15.38 -4.53 -28.88
C TRP A 108 14.97 -6.00 -29.01
N LEU A 109 15.22 -6.59 -30.17
CA LEU A 109 14.86 -7.96 -30.55
C LEU A 109 16.02 -8.63 -31.30
N TRP A 110 16.39 -9.83 -30.87
CA TRP A 110 17.39 -10.68 -31.54
C TRP A 110 16.78 -12.03 -31.88
N HIS A 111 16.90 -12.49 -33.12
CA HIS A 111 16.54 -13.86 -33.51
C HIS A 111 17.80 -14.74 -33.50
N ILE A 112 17.98 -15.45 -32.38
CA ILE A 112 19.23 -16.11 -31.97
C ILE A 112 19.79 -17.08 -33.03
N PRO A 113 18.99 -17.95 -33.70
CA PRO A 113 19.49 -18.84 -34.75
C PRO A 113 20.07 -18.17 -36.00
N THR A 114 19.92 -16.84 -36.14
CA THR A 114 20.34 -16.08 -37.35
C THR A 114 21.19 -14.85 -37.06
N GLY A 115 21.31 -14.44 -35.80
CA GLY A 115 21.94 -13.17 -35.43
C GLY A 115 21.20 -11.91 -35.91
N GLN A 116 19.99 -12.00 -36.49
CA GLN A 116 19.24 -10.81 -36.91
C GLN A 116 18.84 -9.95 -35.70
N VAL A 117 19.24 -8.68 -35.73
CA VAL A 117 18.89 -7.66 -34.72
C VAL A 117 17.85 -6.71 -35.29
N ARG A 118 16.86 -6.33 -34.47
CA ARG A 118 15.85 -5.32 -34.77
C ARG A 118 15.58 -4.49 -33.50
N ASN A 119 15.11 -3.25 -33.66
CA ASN A 119 14.61 -2.45 -32.55
C ASN A 119 13.50 -1.50 -33.02
N TYR A 120 12.65 -1.09 -32.07
CA TYR A 120 11.61 -0.10 -32.30
C TYR A 120 11.45 0.80 -31.07
N ARG A 121 11.16 2.09 -31.30
CA ARG A 121 10.86 3.02 -30.20
C ARG A 121 9.41 2.86 -29.78
N ALA A 122 9.21 2.20 -28.65
CA ALA A 122 7.89 2.00 -28.04
C ALA A 122 7.51 3.12 -27.06
N HIS A 123 8.51 3.79 -26.48
CA HIS A 123 8.35 4.68 -25.33
C HIS A 123 9.14 6.00 -25.49
N THR A 124 8.86 6.94 -24.59
CA THR A 124 9.50 8.26 -24.49
C THR A 124 10.59 8.32 -23.43
N ARG A 125 10.53 7.44 -22.41
CA ARG A 125 11.55 7.26 -21.36
C ARG A 125 12.03 5.79 -21.32
N THR A 126 13.06 5.52 -20.51
CA THR A 126 13.62 4.19 -20.22
C THR A 126 12.56 3.09 -20.17
N VAL A 127 12.75 2.02 -20.93
CA VAL A 127 11.97 0.79 -20.79
C VAL A 127 12.53 0.01 -19.61
N PHE A 128 11.72 -0.34 -18.61
CA PHE A 128 12.17 -1.05 -17.40
C PHE A 128 11.87 -2.55 -17.43
N SER A 129 10.85 -2.97 -18.20
CA SER A 129 10.47 -4.36 -18.31
C SER A 129 9.96 -4.70 -19.70
N VAL A 130 10.30 -5.90 -20.18
CA VAL A 130 9.73 -6.54 -21.37
C VAL A 130 9.23 -7.94 -21.01
N ALA A 131 8.11 -8.38 -21.60
CA ALA A 131 7.57 -9.73 -21.39
C ALA A 131 6.78 -10.25 -22.60
N TRP A 132 7.10 -11.47 -23.03
CA TRP A 132 6.42 -12.17 -24.12
C TRP A 132 5.10 -12.80 -23.66
N SER A 133 4.10 -12.82 -24.53
CA SER A 133 2.89 -13.61 -24.34
C SER A 133 3.22 -15.12 -24.37
N PRO A 134 2.49 -15.97 -23.63
CA PRO A 134 2.71 -17.43 -23.65
C PRO A 134 2.53 -18.10 -25.02
N ASP A 135 1.89 -17.42 -25.97
CA ASP A 135 1.72 -17.88 -27.36
C ASP A 135 2.77 -17.30 -28.34
N GLY A 136 3.72 -16.50 -27.85
CA GLY A 136 4.83 -15.90 -28.61
C GLY A 136 4.45 -14.80 -29.60
N LYS A 137 3.17 -14.42 -29.73
CA LYS A 137 2.72 -13.47 -30.75
C LYS A 137 2.88 -12.00 -30.35
N LEU A 138 2.84 -11.71 -29.06
CA LEU A 138 2.82 -10.37 -28.49
C LEU A 138 3.99 -10.16 -27.53
N LEU A 139 4.52 -8.94 -27.53
CA LEU A 139 5.46 -8.46 -26.54
C LEU A 139 4.83 -7.25 -25.83
N ALA A 140 4.86 -7.26 -24.50
CA ALA A 140 4.52 -6.12 -23.67
C ALA A 140 5.81 -5.44 -23.17
N SER A 141 5.82 -4.11 -23.09
CA SER A 141 6.89 -3.34 -22.46
C SER A 141 6.34 -2.26 -21.53
N GLY A 142 6.97 -2.08 -20.37
CA GLY A 142 6.66 -1.03 -19.39
C GLY A 142 7.81 -0.02 -19.26
N SER A 143 7.48 1.25 -19.03
CA SER A 143 8.44 2.37 -19.08
C SER A 143 8.27 3.37 -17.94
N GLY A 144 9.30 4.17 -17.71
CA GLY A 144 9.26 5.38 -16.90
C GLY A 144 8.30 6.47 -17.40
N ASP A 145 7.67 6.33 -18.57
CA ASP A 145 6.64 7.24 -19.07
C ASP A 145 5.20 6.87 -18.67
N ALA A 146 5.05 6.03 -17.63
CA ALA A 146 3.78 5.56 -17.08
C ALA A 146 2.87 4.76 -18.03
N SER A 147 3.35 4.45 -19.24
CA SER A 147 2.62 3.68 -20.24
C SER A 147 3.12 2.24 -20.37
N ILE A 148 2.27 1.39 -20.94
CA ILE A 148 2.61 0.03 -21.36
C ILE A 148 2.38 -0.07 -22.87
N ALA A 149 3.38 -0.43 -23.64
CA ALA A 149 3.22 -0.68 -25.07
C ALA A 149 3.03 -2.18 -25.34
N ILE A 150 2.07 -2.51 -26.21
CA ILE A 150 1.83 -3.87 -26.72
C ILE A 150 2.19 -3.91 -28.21
N CYS A 151 3.00 -4.89 -28.61
CA CYS A 151 3.55 -5.01 -29.96
C CYS A 151 3.41 -6.44 -30.52
N TYR A 152 3.03 -6.57 -31.79
CA TYR A 152 3.05 -7.86 -32.51
C TYR A 152 4.48 -8.20 -32.97
N ALA A 153 5.15 -9.13 -32.29
CA ALA A 153 6.58 -9.40 -32.46
C ALA A 153 7.01 -9.64 -33.93
N ALA A 154 6.25 -10.43 -34.68
CA ALA A 154 6.57 -10.76 -36.08
C ALA A 154 6.48 -9.56 -37.05
N SER A 155 5.66 -8.55 -36.74
CA SER A 155 5.40 -7.39 -37.61
C SER A 155 5.93 -6.05 -37.05
N GLN A 156 6.32 -6.02 -35.78
CA GLN A 156 6.67 -4.83 -35.01
C GLN A 156 5.55 -3.77 -34.97
N ARG A 157 4.29 -4.18 -35.23
CA ARG A 157 3.12 -3.29 -35.17
C ARG A 157 2.69 -3.10 -33.73
N LEU A 158 2.78 -1.87 -33.23
CA LEU A 158 2.17 -1.44 -31.97
C LEU A 158 0.63 -1.54 -32.07
N VAL A 159 -0.02 -1.95 -30.97
CA VAL A 159 -1.47 -2.11 -30.89
C VAL A 159 -2.13 -0.79 -30.48
N LYS A 160 -1.99 -0.44 -29.20
CA LYS A 160 -2.32 0.84 -28.56
C LYS A 160 -1.54 0.88 -27.24
N PRO A 161 -1.02 2.03 -26.77
CA PRO A 161 -0.52 2.12 -25.40
C PRO A 161 -1.65 1.88 -24.40
N LEU A 162 -1.38 1.12 -23.35
CA LEU A 162 -2.22 1.04 -22.16
C LEU A 162 -1.82 2.20 -21.25
N LEU A 163 -2.80 3.00 -20.85
CA LEU A 163 -2.64 4.19 -20.02
C LEU A 163 -3.46 4.03 -18.75
N GLY A 164 -2.96 4.53 -17.62
CA GLY A 164 -3.73 4.55 -16.37
C GLY A 164 -2.89 4.58 -15.09
N HIS A 165 -1.65 4.09 -15.11
CA HIS A 165 -0.69 4.43 -14.06
C HIS A 165 -0.27 5.91 -14.19
N SER A 166 0.25 6.51 -13.11
CA SER A 166 0.95 7.82 -13.19
C SER A 166 2.40 7.79 -12.71
N GLY A 167 2.89 6.64 -12.29
CA GLY A 167 4.29 6.40 -11.95
C GLY A 167 5.00 5.63 -13.07
N ALA A 168 6.31 5.45 -13.00
CA ALA A 168 7.01 4.50 -13.86
C ALA A 168 6.40 3.11 -13.76
N VAL A 169 6.41 2.32 -14.84
CA VAL A 169 5.98 0.91 -14.82
C VAL A 169 7.21 0.01 -14.78
N HIS A 170 7.55 -0.50 -13.59
CA HIS A 170 8.78 -1.27 -13.32
C HIS A 170 8.73 -2.72 -13.79
N ARG A 171 7.54 -3.31 -13.83
CA ARG A 171 7.32 -4.67 -14.32
C ARG A 171 6.05 -4.77 -15.16
N VAL A 172 6.14 -5.54 -16.23
CA VAL A 172 4.99 -6.11 -16.94
C VAL A 172 5.19 -7.63 -17.05
N LEU A 173 4.16 -8.41 -16.77
CA LEU A 173 4.20 -9.89 -16.88
C LEU A 173 2.84 -10.46 -17.32
N TRP A 174 2.89 -11.40 -18.25
CA TRP A 174 1.70 -12.15 -18.65
C TRP A 174 1.38 -13.23 -17.62
N SER A 175 0.09 -13.43 -17.34
CA SER A 175 -0.39 -14.62 -16.64
C SER A 175 -0.05 -15.89 -17.44
N PRO A 176 0.20 -17.05 -16.79
CA PRO A 176 0.57 -18.29 -17.48
C PRO A 176 -0.44 -18.76 -18.54
N ASN A 177 -1.71 -18.38 -18.40
CA ASN A 177 -2.78 -18.70 -19.35
C ASN A 177 -2.98 -17.65 -20.47
N GLY A 178 -2.24 -16.54 -20.46
CA GLY A 178 -2.24 -15.49 -21.48
C GLY A 178 -3.46 -14.56 -21.51
N LYS A 179 -4.46 -14.75 -20.64
CA LYS A 179 -5.72 -13.95 -20.63
C LYS A 179 -5.60 -12.63 -19.87
N GLU A 180 -4.67 -12.57 -18.92
CA GLU A 180 -4.40 -11.37 -18.13
C GLU A 180 -2.92 -10.95 -18.29
N LEU A 181 -2.68 -9.64 -18.36
CA LEU A 181 -1.37 -9.01 -18.20
C LEU A 181 -1.37 -8.28 -16.84
N ALA A 182 -0.32 -8.40 -16.05
CA ALA A 182 -0.14 -7.66 -14.81
C ALA A 182 0.97 -6.61 -14.96
N SER A 183 0.80 -5.44 -14.35
CA SER A 183 1.80 -4.37 -14.28
C SER A 183 1.87 -3.72 -12.91
N CYS A 184 3.04 -3.25 -12.50
CA CYS A 184 3.25 -2.55 -11.22
C CYS A 184 4.07 -1.27 -11.39
N SER A 185 3.97 -0.33 -10.45
CA SER A 185 4.39 1.06 -10.65
C SER A 185 4.83 1.80 -9.39
N ASP A 186 5.52 2.95 -9.54
CA ASP A 186 5.73 3.93 -8.46
C ASP A 186 4.40 4.39 -7.84
N ASP A 187 3.28 4.31 -8.58
CA ASP A 187 1.97 4.75 -8.09
C ASP A 187 1.31 3.82 -7.06
N GLN A 188 2.10 2.91 -6.47
CA GLN A 188 1.71 1.97 -5.41
C GLN A 188 0.63 0.95 -5.82
N THR A 189 0.14 1.01 -7.07
CA THR A 189 -0.89 0.11 -7.60
C THR A 189 -0.31 -0.99 -8.48
N ILE A 190 -1.02 -2.12 -8.52
CA ILE A 190 -0.80 -3.18 -9.50
C ILE A 190 -2.06 -3.27 -10.36
N ARG A 191 -1.91 -3.25 -11.69
CA ARG A 191 -3.03 -3.28 -12.63
C ARG A 191 -3.06 -4.60 -13.38
N ILE A 192 -4.23 -5.23 -13.37
CA ILE A 192 -4.53 -6.42 -14.16
C ILE A 192 -5.31 -5.97 -15.39
N TRP A 193 -4.77 -6.23 -16.57
CA TRP A 193 -5.36 -5.88 -17.87
C TRP A 193 -5.91 -7.14 -18.53
N ASP A 194 -7.13 -7.05 -19.05
CA ASP A 194 -7.72 -8.10 -19.88
C ASP A 194 -7.11 -8.06 -21.29
N THR A 195 -6.53 -9.16 -21.77
CA THR A 195 -5.74 -9.17 -23.02
C THR A 195 -6.60 -9.25 -24.29
N ALA A 196 -7.91 -9.49 -24.17
CA ALA A 196 -8.85 -9.47 -25.29
C ALA A 196 -9.40 -8.06 -25.56
N THR A 197 -9.60 -7.26 -24.51
CA THR A 197 -10.20 -5.91 -24.57
C THR A 197 -9.23 -4.76 -24.30
N TRP A 198 -8.05 -5.06 -23.75
CA TRP A 198 -7.03 -4.09 -23.32
C TRP A 198 -7.52 -3.05 -22.32
N ARG A 199 -8.50 -3.43 -21.50
CA ARG A 199 -9.04 -2.62 -20.38
C ARG A 199 -8.49 -3.11 -19.04
N VAL A 200 -8.41 -2.21 -18.07
CA VAL A 200 -8.16 -2.58 -16.67
C VAL A 200 -9.32 -3.43 -16.17
N LYS A 201 -9.00 -4.63 -15.70
CA LYS A 201 -9.92 -5.63 -15.13
C LYS A 201 -9.96 -5.55 -13.61
N ARG A 202 -8.80 -5.28 -12.98
CA ARG A 202 -8.65 -4.99 -11.55
C ARG A 202 -7.53 -3.98 -11.36
N ILE A 203 -7.71 -3.07 -10.40
CA ILE A 203 -6.62 -2.39 -9.71
C ILE A 203 -6.48 -3.14 -8.38
N LEU A 204 -5.24 -3.46 -7.99
CA LEU A 204 -4.92 -4.05 -6.70
C LEU A 204 -4.14 -2.99 -5.92
N GLU A 205 -4.71 -2.58 -4.78
CA GLU A 205 -4.15 -1.55 -3.89
C GLU A 205 -3.86 -2.15 -2.51
N GLY A 206 -2.85 -1.63 -1.83
CA GLY A 206 -2.53 -2.03 -0.46
C GLY A 206 -1.07 -1.85 -0.07
N HIS A 207 -0.15 -1.91 -1.04
CA HIS A 207 1.21 -1.41 -0.85
C HIS A 207 1.20 0.08 -0.52
N THR A 208 2.15 0.52 0.30
CA THR A 208 2.33 1.91 0.76
C THR A 208 3.55 2.59 0.16
N GLY A 209 4.25 1.91 -0.75
CA GLY A 209 5.38 2.42 -1.53
C GLY A 209 5.39 1.91 -2.98
N PRO A 210 6.31 2.41 -3.82
CA PRO A 210 6.56 1.90 -5.18
C PRO A 210 6.68 0.37 -5.27
N VAL A 211 6.02 -0.22 -6.27
CA VAL A 211 6.03 -1.67 -6.49
C VAL A 211 6.98 -2.00 -7.64
N TYR A 212 8.04 -2.75 -7.35
CA TYR A 212 9.19 -2.96 -8.24
C TYR A 212 9.15 -4.27 -9.03
N ASP A 213 8.55 -5.33 -8.47
CA ASP A 213 8.47 -6.63 -9.16
C ASP A 213 7.16 -7.37 -8.92
N LEU A 214 6.89 -8.31 -9.83
CA LEU A 214 5.75 -9.21 -9.84
C LEU A 214 6.21 -10.63 -10.16
N ALA A 215 5.52 -11.64 -9.63
CA ALA A 215 5.67 -13.03 -10.04
C ALA A 215 4.33 -13.76 -10.00
N TRP A 216 3.96 -14.48 -11.07
CA TRP A 216 2.80 -15.39 -11.05
C TRP A 216 3.22 -16.78 -10.56
N THR A 217 2.37 -17.46 -9.80
CA THR A 217 2.52 -18.93 -9.61
C THR A 217 2.41 -19.66 -10.95
N PRO A 218 3.05 -20.83 -11.12
CA PRO A 218 2.98 -21.58 -12.39
C PRO A 218 1.55 -21.95 -12.84
N ASP A 219 0.61 -22.06 -11.92
CA ASP A 219 -0.81 -22.32 -12.20
C ASP A 219 -1.65 -21.07 -12.49
N GLY A 220 -1.07 -19.88 -12.31
CA GLY A 220 -1.72 -18.58 -12.54
C GLY A 220 -2.85 -18.23 -11.57
N LYS A 221 -2.95 -18.89 -10.41
CA LYS A 221 -3.97 -18.58 -9.38
C LYS A 221 -3.56 -17.47 -8.41
N LEU A 222 -2.26 -17.25 -8.23
CA LEU A 222 -1.71 -16.29 -7.29
C LEU A 222 -0.67 -15.41 -8.00
N LEU A 223 -0.73 -14.11 -7.72
CA LEU A 223 0.29 -13.13 -8.10
C LEU A 223 0.98 -12.65 -6.81
N ALA A 224 2.30 -12.66 -6.78
CA ALA A 224 3.09 -12.01 -5.72
C ALA A 224 3.65 -10.68 -6.24
N SER A 225 3.82 -9.70 -5.35
CA SER A 225 4.40 -8.38 -5.64
C SER A 225 5.37 -7.93 -4.55
N ALA A 226 6.40 -7.20 -4.96
CA ALA A 226 7.48 -6.71 -4.08
C ALA A 226 7.62 -5.19 -4.18
N SER A 227 7.89 -4.54 -3.04
CA SER A 227 7.67 -3.10 -2.84
C SER A 227 8.77 -2.43 -2.02
N GLU A 228 8.82 -1.11 -2.13
CA GLU A 228 9.55 -0.19 -1.24
C GLU A 228 9.08 -0.27 0.21
N ASP A 229 7.82 -0.66 0.46
CA ASP A 229 7.26 -0.82 1.81
C ASP A 229 7.76 -2.06 2.58
N LEU A 230 8.87 -2.66 2.13
CA LEU A 230 9.57 -3.78 2.77
C LEU A 230 8.75 -5.10 2.80
N THR A 231 7.49 -5.09 2.33
CA THR A 231 6.61 -6.27 2.29
C THR A 231 6.56 -6.95 0.92
N ILE A 232 6.22 -8.23 0.94
CA ILE A 232 5.73 -8.97 -0.23
C ILE A 232 4.22 -9.12 -0.08
N ARG A 233 3.44 -8.80 -1.10
CA ARG A 233 1.98 -9.03 -1.09
C ARG A 233 1.58 -10.12 -2.06
N LEU A 234 0.58 -10.89 -1.65
CA LEU A 234 0.05 -12.05 -2.35
C LEU A 234 -1.41 -11.77 -2.73
N TRP A 235 -1.75 -11.96 -4.00
CA TRP A 235 -3.05 -11.60 -4.58
C TRP A 235 -3.65 -12.81 -5.28
N GLY A 236 -4.74 -13.35 -4.74
CA GLY A 236 -5.45 -14.51 -5.30
C GLY A 236 -6.91 -14.54 -4.85
N ARG A 237 -7.35 -15.69 -4.32
CA ARG A 237 -8.66 -15.79 -3.62
C ARG A 237 -8.66 -14.99 -2.31
N MET A 238 -7.50 -14.88 -1.68
CA MET A 238 -7.24 -14.15 -0.44
C MET A 238 -6.11 -13.14 -0.71
N VAL A 239 -5.97 -12.15 0.17
CA VAL A 239 -4.77 -11.31 0.22
C VAL A 239 -3.84 -11.82 1.31
N GLY A 240 -2.55 -11.93 1.01
CA GLY A 240 -1.51 -12.22 1.99
C GLY A 240 -0.46 -11.12 2.04
N VAL A 241 0.18 -10.94 3.20
CA VAL A 241 1.33 -10.05 3.38
C VAL A 241 2.45 -10.85 4.05
N LEU A 242 3.67 -10.77 3.51
CA LEU A 242 4.86 -11.36 4.10
C LEU A 242 5.75 -10.22 4.60
N GLU A 243 6.00 -10.21 5.90
CA GLU A 243 6.90 -9.28 6.59
C GLU A 243 8.20 -10.01 6.98
N GLY A 244 9.28 -9.25 7.17
CA GLY A 244 10.53 -9.78 7.74
C GLY A 244 11.81 -9.33 7.03
N HIS A 245 11.71 -8.87 5.77
CA HIS A 245 12.78 -8.12 5.13
C HIS A 245 12.95 -6.76 5.82
N THR A 246 14.19 -6.26 5.85
CA THR A 246 14.59 -4.97 6.47
C THR A 246 15.02 -3.94 5.43
N GLY A 247 14.82 -4.25 4.15
CA GLY A 247 15.13 -3.39 3.01
C GLY A 247 14.11 -3.54 1.88
N ILE A 248 14.22 -2.68 0.87
CA ILE A 248 13.34 -2.68 -0.31
C ILE A 248 13.37 -4.04 -0.99
N VAL A 249 12.22 -4.69 -1.12
CA VAL A 249 12.12 -5.96 -1.84
C VAL A 249 12.08 -5.65 -3.33
N ASN A 250 13.14 -6.01 -4.04
CA ASN A 250 13.37 -5.58 -5.42
C ASN A 250 13.05 -6.66 -6.47
N SER A 251 12.95 -7.94 -6.08
CA SER A 251 12.63 -9.01 -7.02
C SER A 251 11.91 -10.21 -6.43
N LEU A 252 11.15 -10.90 -7.28
CA LEU A 252 10.42 -12.13 -6.96
C LEU A 252 10.54 -13.18 -8.06
N SER A 253 10.60 -14.45 -7.66
CA SER A 253 10.41 -15.59 -8.56
C SER A 253 9.74 -16.75 -7.84
N PHE A 254 8.67 -17.30 -8.41
CA PHE A 254 8.14 -18.61 -7.98
C PHE A 254 8.97 -19.75 -8.56
N SER A 255 9.06 -20.87 -7.83
CA SER A 255 9.63 -22.12 -8.31
C SER A 255 8.72 -22.77 -9.37
N PHE A 256 9.31 -23.57 -10.25
CA PHE A 256 8.58 -24.23 -11.36
C PHE A 256 7.47 -25.20 -10.89
N ASP A 257 7.57 -25.71 -9.65
CA ASP A 257 6.58 -26.58 -9.02
C ASP A 257 5.57 -25.81 -8.14
N GLY A 258 5.70 -24.49 -8.01
CA GLY A 258 4.81 -23.63 -7.23
C GLY A 258 4.91 -23.80 -5.71
N LYS A 259 5.91 -24.54 -5.21
CA LYS A 259 6.10 -24.78 -3.77
C LYS A 259 6.87 -23.69 -3.05
N PHE A 260 7.72 -22.94 -3.75
CA PHE A 260 8.58 -21.93 -3.15
C PHE A 260 8.48 -20.60 -3.88
N LEU A 261 8.48 -19.52 -3.10
CA LEU A 261 8.73 -18.16 -3.58
C LEU A 261 10.15 -17.77 -3.15
N ALA A 262 10.91 -17.17 -4.05
CA ALA A 262 12.15 -16.50 -3.73
C ALA A 262 11.92 -14.98 -3.80
N SER A 263 12.47 -14.25 -2.83
CA SER A 263 12.54 -12.79 -2.83
C SER A 263 13.97 -12.30 -2.66
N LYS A 264 14.34 -11.18 -3.29
CA LYS A 264 15.60 -10.45 -3.04
C LYS A 264 15.28 -9.06 -2.51
N SER A 265 16.07 -8.62 -1.54
CA SER A 265 15.96 -7.33 -0.88
C SER A 265 17.27 -6.54 -0.89
N MET A 266 17.17 -5.23 -0.67
CA MET A 266 18.33 -4.35 -0.41
C MET A 266 18.98 -4.61 0.96
N ASP A 267 18.33 -5.34 1.87
CA ASP A 267 18.95 -5.78 3.14
C ASP A 267 20.11 -6.78 2.95
N GLY A 268 20.33 -7.28 1.73
CA GLY A 268 21.36 -8.25 1.39
C GLY A 268 20.85 -9.69 1.36
N SER A 269 19.68 -9.98 1.93
CA SER A 269 19.13 -11.33 1.97
C SER A 269 18.34 -11.69 0.71
N VAL A 270 18.54 -12.92 0.23
CA VAL A 270 17.60 -13.64 -0.63
C VAL A 270 16.89 -14.68 0.22
N ARG A 271 15.56 -14.61 0.32
CA ARG A 271 14.76 -15.48 1.19
C ARG A 271 13.91 -16.46 0.38
N LEU A 272 13.84 -17.70 0.85
CA LEU A 272 12.94 -18.74 0.33
C LEU A 272 11.75 -18.94 1.26
N TRP A 273 10.55 -18.83 0.72
CA TRP A 273 9.28 -18.96 1.44
C TRP A 273 8.53 -20.21 0.97
N ARG A 274 8.01 -21.03 1.89
CA ARG A 274 7.05 -22.11 1.57
C ARG A 274 5.74 -21.50 1.07
N CYS A 275 5.17 -21.96 -0.04
CA CYS A 275 3.94 -21.36 -0.62
C CYS A 275 2.62 -21.89 -0.01
N ASP A 276 2.72 -22.89 0.85
CA ASP A 276 1.64 -23.47 1.66
C ASP A 276 1.60 -22.88 3.07
N THR A 277 2.75 -22.64 3.71
CA THR A 277 2.81 -22.05 5.06
C THR A 277 3.22 -20.58 5.12
N TRP A 278 3.86 -20.05 4.07
CA TRP A 278 4.42 -18.69 4.00
C TRP A 278 5.47 -18.37 5.06
N GLU A 279 6.16 -19.39 5.55
CA GLU A 279 7.30 -19.28 6.46
C GLU A 279 8.62 -19.23 5.65
N THR A 280 9.62 -18.54 6.19
CA THR A 280 10.98 -18.54 5.60
C THR A 280 11.69 -19.87 5.91
N VAL A 281 12.00 -20.65 4.88
CA VAL A 281 12.68 -21.97 4.98
C VAL A 281 14.17 -21.91 4.69
N GLU A 282 14.67 -20.88 4.00
CA GLU A 282 16.10 -20.60 3.88
C GLU A 282 16.37 -19.10 3.68
N ILE A 283 17.52 -18.62 4.13
CA ILE A 283 18.02 -17.26 3.92
C ILE A 283 19.45 -17.36 3.35
N VAL A 284 19.71 -16.64 2.26
CA VAL A 284 21.02 -16.57 1.60
C VAL A 284 21.54 -15.14 1.66
N GLU A 285 22.68 -14.96 2.31
CA GLU A 285 23.36 -13.67 2.39
C GLU A 285 24.11 -13.34 1.09
N GLU A 286 23.74 -12.24 0.44
CA GLU A 286 24.45 -11.62 -0.67
C GLU A 286 24.99 -10.23 -0.25
N PRO A 287 26.14 -9.77 -0.77
CA PRO A 287 26.63 -8.42 -0.46
C PRO A 287 25.60 -7.37 -0.85
N ALA A 288 25.24 -6.49 0.10
CA ALA A 288 24.15 -5.51 -0.02
C ALA A 288 24.12 -4.82 -1.40
N SER A 289 22.95 -4.86 -2.03
CA SER A 289 22.75 -4.47 -3.41
C SER A 289 22.98 -2.97 -3.59
N ARG A 290 23.81 -2.58 -4.57
CA ARG A 290 24.15 -1.15 -4.80
C ARG A 290 23.14 -0.42 -5.67
N SER A 291 22.07 -1.09 -6.06
CA SER A 291 21.08 -0.62 -7.02
C SER A 291 19.76 -1.38 -6.82
N TRP A 292 18.69 -0.92 -7.43
CA TRP A 292 17.37 -1.54 -7.37
C TRP A 292 17.22 -2.72 -8.34
N THR A 293 18.30 -3.49 -8.54
CA THR A 293 18.41 -4.54 -9.56
C THR A 293 17.62 -5.78 -9.20
N ALA A 294 16.62 -6.09 -10.03
CA ALA A 294 15.71 -7.20 -9.83
C ALA A 294 16.25 -8.53 -10.41
N GLY A 295 17.45 -8.90 -9.95
CA GLY A 295 18.25 -10.02 -10.44
C GLY A 295 17.98 -11.35 -9.74
N LEU A 296 16.75 -11.87 -9.84
CA LEU A 296 16.35 -13.14 -9.24
C LEU A 296 15.54 -13.98 -10.23
N ALA A 297 15.91 -15.24 -10.43
CA ALA A 297 15.18 -16.14 -11.34
C ALA A 297 15.35 -17.63 -11.00
N PHE A 298 14.25 -18.30 -10.63
CA PHE A 298 14.17 -19.76 -10.68
C PHE A 298 14.16 -20.25 -12.13
N HIS A 299 14.78 -21.41 -12.34
CA HIS A 299 14.81 -22.08 -13.64
C HIS A 299 13.45 -22.74 -13.96
N PRO A 300 12.86 -22.51 -15.15
CA PRO A 300 11.43 -22.78 -15.42
C PRO A 300 11.01 -24.27 -15.43
N LYS A 301 11.95 -25.21 -15.38
CA LYS A 301 11.68 -26.67 -15.38
C LYS A 301 12.64 -27.51 -14.51
N ARG A 302 13.41 -26.90 -13.59
CA ARG A 302 14.43 -27.60 -12.78
C ARG A 302 14.62 -26.92 -11.43
N PRO A 303 15.07 -27.65 -10.38
CA PRO A 303 15.35 -27.07 -9.07
C PRO A 303 16.70 -26.32 -9.06
N VAL A 304 16.75 -25.22 -9.80
CA VAL A 304 17.90 -24.31 -9.92
C VAL A 304 17.41 -22.88 -9.72
N LEU A 305 18.16 -22.09 -8.96
CA LEU A 305 17.92 -20.67 -8.69
C LEU A 305 19.13 -19.86 -9.18
N ALA A 306 18.89 -18.68 -9.75
CA ALA A 306 19.93 -17.70 -10.04
C ALA A 306 19.66 -16.41 -9.24
N THR A 307 20.71 -15.91 -8.58
CA THR A 307 20.74 -14.69 -7.75
C THR A 307 21.91 -13.79 -8.21
N LEU A 308 22.07 -12.60 -7.62
CA LEU A 308 23.15 -11.65 -7.97
C LEU A 308 24.01 -11.30 -6.77
N GLY A 309 25.24 -11.80 -6.75
CA GLY A 309 26.25 -11.45 -5.74
C GLY A 309 27.16 -10.30 -6.16
N GLU A 310 28.04 -9.92 -5.23
CA GLU A 310 29.20 -9.05 -5.46
C GLU A 310 28.86 -7.73 -6.17
N ALA A 311 28.07 -6.89 -5.48
CA ALA A 311 27.55 -5.62 -5.98
C ALA A 311 26.79 -5.76 -7.32
N ASP A 312 26.03 -6.85 -7.44
CA ASP A 312 25.14 -7.18 -8.55
C ASP A 312 25.83 -7.36 -9.92
N MET A 313 27.15 -7.58 -9.94
CA MET A 313 27.93 -7.84 -11.17
C MET A 313 28.17 -9.33 -11.46
N VAL A 314 27.85 -10.21 -10.51
CA VAL A 314 28.14 -11.66 -10.58
C VAL A 314 26.87 -12.46 -10.39
N VAL A 315 26.54 -13.35 -11.33
CA VAL A 315 25.43 -14.30 -11.11
C VAL A 315 25.93 -15.46 -10.26
N ARG A 316 25.23 -15.73 -9.17
CA ARG A 316 25.39 -16.96 -8.39
C ARG A 316 24.26 -17.91 -8.77
N VAL A 317 24.60 -19.13 -9.20
CA VAL A 317 23.63 -20.15 -9.60
C VAL A 317 23.68 -21.30 -8.60
N TRP A 318 22.53 -21.67 -8.08
CA TRP A 318 22.34 -22.64 -6.99
C TRP A 318 21.47 -23.81 -7.45
N ARG A 319 21.71 -25.00 -6.90
CA ARG A 319 20.77 -26.14 -6.92
C ARG A 319 20.06 -26.18 -5.58
N PHE A 320 18.74 -26.24 -5.56
CA PHE A 320 17.98 -26.47 -4.33
C PHE A 320 17.42 -27.89 -4.28
N HIS A 321 17.15 -28.39 -3.08
CA HIS A 321 16.52 -29.68 -2.86
C HIS A 321 15.09 -29.48 -2.32
N SER A 322 14.14 -29.39 -3.25
CA SER A 322 12.71 -29.12 -3.01
C SER A 322 12.03 -30.00 -1.96
N ASN A 323 12.48 -31.24 -1.79
CA ASN A 323 11.97 -32.14 -0.76
C ASN A 323 12.55 -31.81 0.63
N VAL A 324 13.82 -31.41 0.72
CA VAL A 324 14.48 -31.03 1.99
C VAL A 324 13.91 -29.70 2.48
N LEU A 325 13.87 -28.67 1.62
CA LEU A 325 13.23 -27.38 1.91
C LEU A 325 11.72 -27.49 2.17
N GLY A 326 11.08 -28.57 1.70
CA GLY A 326 9.66 -28.82 1.95
C GLY A 326 9.38 -29.27 3.38
N ILE A 327 10.25 -30.13 3.94
CA ILE A 327 10.11 -30.68 5.31
C ILE A 327 10.92 -29.90 6.36
N ALA A 328 11.83 -29.01 5.94
CA ALA A 328 12.62 -28.19 6.85
C ALA A 328 11.75 -27.37 7.81
N GLU A 329 12.15 -27.32 9.08
CA GLU A 329 11.66 -26.31 10.00
C GLU A 329 12.03 -24.90 9.48
N PRO A 330 11.21 -23.87 9.76
CA PRO A 330 11.53 -22.51 9.35
C PRO A 330 12.82 -22.00 10.00
N VAL A 331 13.50 -21.06 9.33
CA VAL A 331 14.72 -20.42 9.83
C VAL A 331 14.43 -19.48 11.00
N MET A 332 13.24 -18.86 11.01
CA MET A 332 12.75 -18.04 12.11
C MET A 332 11.31 -18.42 12.47
N PRO A 333 10.96 -18.45 13.77
CA PRO A 333 9.57 -18.64 14.19
C PRO A 333 8.69 -17.57 13.57
N THR A 334 7.68 -18.01 12.82
CA THR A 334 6.75 -17.17 12.07
C THR A 334 5.43 -17.08 12.82
N VAL A 335 4.97 -15.86 13.10
CA VAL A 335 3.66 -15.60 13.70
C VAL A 335 2.73 -15.16 12.58
N ARG A 336 1.51 -15.72 12.54
CA ARG A 336 0.46 -15.18 11.67
C ARG A 336 -0.44 -14.24 12.47
N TYR A 337 -0.79 -13.10 11.90
CA TYR A 337 -1.85 -12.25 12.44
C TYR A 337 -2.78 -11.71 11.36
N THR A 338 -4.03 -11.51 11.75
CA THR A 338 -5.12 -11.02 10.88
C THR A 338 -5.84 -9.91 11.65
N ALA A 339 -5.91 -8.71 11.09
CA ALA A 339 -6.43 -7.52 11.78
C ALA A 339 -7.76 -7.04 11.17
N ALA A 340 -8.79 -6.91 12.00
CA ALA A 340 -10.12 -6.42 11.63
C ALA A 340 -10.30 -4.96 12.06
N LYS A 341 -10.59 -4.07 11.10
CA LYS A 341 -10.88 -2.65 11.35
C LYS A 341 -12.38 -2.40 11.51
N VAL A 342 -12.79 -2.02 12.71
CA VAL A 342 -14.14 -1.60 13.07
C VAL A 342 -14.15 -0.09 13.25
N VAL A 343 -15.06 0.62 12.56
CA VAL A 343 -15.18 2.09 12.63
C VAL A 343 -16.48 2.50 13.29
N LEU A 344 -16.41 3.47 14.19
CA LEU A 344 -17.53 4.08 14.89
C LEU A 344 -17.71 5.53 14.42
N VAL A 345 -18.79 5.80 13.70
CA VAL A 345 -19.06 7.08 13.02
C VAL A 345 -20.48 7.57 13.29
N GLY A 346 -20.68 8.87 13.11
CA GLY A 346 -21.90 9.59 13.47
C GLY A 346 -21.55 11.01 13.89
N ASP A 347 -22.53 11.91 13.89
CA ASP A 347 -22.27 13.33 14.11
C ASP A 347 -21.84 13.65 15.57
N SER A 348 -21.63 14.93 15.89
CA SER A 348 -21.35 15.36 17.27
C SER A 348 -22.55 15.06 18.18
N GLY A 349 -22.30 14.86 19.48
CA GLY A 349 -23.36 14.62 20.48
C GLY A 349 -24.01 13.22 20.48
N VAL A 350 -23.92 12.43 19.40
CA VAL A 350 -24.64 11.13 19.29
C VAL A 350 -24.20 10.04 20.30
N GLY A 351 -23.11 10.26 21.06
CA GLY A 351 -22.71 9.39 22.17
C GLY A 351 -21.66 8.31 21.86
N LYS A 352 -20.87 8.49 20.80
CA LYS A 352 -19.90 7.51 20.29
C LYS A 352 -18.87 7.05 21.32
N THR A 353 -18.12 7.97 21.93
CA THR A 353 -17.05 7.59 22.88
C THR A 353 -17.57 6.80 24.07
N GLY A 354 -18.72 7.17 24.66
CA GLY A 354 -19.33 6.35 25.72
C GLY A 354 -19.74 4.94 25.27
N LEU A 355 -20.17 4.77 24.00
CA LEU A 355 -20.42 3.46 23.41
C LEU A 355 -19.12 2.68 23.15
N ALA A 356 -18.03 3.34 22.75
CA ALA A 356 -16.71 2.73 22.61
C ALA A 356 -16.16 2.28 23.97
N ASP A 357 -16.25 3.13 25.00
CA ASP A 357 -15.84 2.82 26.38
C ASP A 357 -16.60 1.58 26.90
N ALA A 358 -17.92 1.52 26.68
CA ALA A 358 -18.74 0.38 27.07
C ALA A 358 -18.36 -0.93 26.33
N LEU A 359 -18.10 -0.87 25.01
CA LEU A 359 -17.61 -2.01 24.23
C LEU A 359 -16.23 -2.50 24.72
N LEU A 360 -15.38 -1.57 25.15
CA LEU A 360 -14.06 -1.84 25.74
C LEU A 360 -14.13 -2.24 27.23
N LYS A 361 -15.33 -2.33 27.82
CA LYS A 361 -15.57 -2.59 29.25
C LYS A 361 -14.86 -1.58 30.19
N GLN A 362 -14.63 -0.37 29.70
CA GLN A 362 -14.05 0.76 30.43
C GLN A 362 -15.16 1.59 31.12
N PRO A 363 -14.85 2.34 32.19
CA PRO A 363 -15.83 3.19 32.88
C PRO A 363 -16.30 4.32 31.96
N VAL A 364 -17.58 4.31 31.59
CA VAL A 364 -18.19 5.27 30.67
C VAL A 364 -18.11 6.69 31.23
N THR A 365 -17.33 7.54 30.58
CA THR A 365 -17.17 8.95 30.99
C THR A 365 -18.25 9.85 30.38
N GLY A 366 -18.60 10.93 31.10
CA GLY A 366 -19.69 11.85 30.74
C GLY A 366 -19.37 12.83 29.62
N THR A 367 -18.85 12.38 28.48
CA THR A 367 -18.42 13.26 27.37
C THR A 367 -19.58 13.89 26.59
N ILE A 368 -19.46 15.19 26.29
CA ILE A 368 -20.47 15.94 25.53
C ILE A 368 -20.29 15.69 24.02
N SER A 369 -19.06 15.80 23.52
CA SER A 369 -18.64 15.37 22.18
C SER A 369 -17.24 14.76 22.23
N THR A 370 -17.02 13.73 21.42
CA THR A 370 -15.69 13.26 20.98
C THR A 370 -14.94 14.40 20.29
N HIS A 371 -13.63 14.50 20.47
CA HIS A 371 -12.71 15.26 19.61
C HIS A 371 -11.63 14.28 19.10
N GLY A 372 -10.98 14.62 17.99
CA GLY A 372 -9.95 13.77 17.40
C GLY A 372 -10.45 12.40 16.95
N ARG A 373 -9.53 11.45 16.97
CA ARG A 373 -9.76 10.03 16.74
C ARG A 373 -9.25 9.25 17.94
N HIS A 374 -9.80 8.08 18.22
CA HIS A 374 -9.24 7.15 19.21
C HIS A 374 -9.23 5.74 18.62
N VAL A 375 -8.05 5.16 18.40
CA VAL A 375 -7.87 3.79 17.89
C VAL A 375 -7.47 2.88 19.04
N ARG A 376 -8.43 2.08 19.53
CA ARG A 376 -8.27 1.19 20.69
C ARG A 376 -8.43 -0.28 20.27
N ARG A 377 -7.64 -1.18 20.86
CA ARG A 377 -7.73 -2.64 20.64
C ARG A 377 -8.94 -3.18 21.41
N LEU A 378 -9.87 -3.80 20.71
CA LEU A 378 -11.17 -4.25 21.25
C LEU A 378 -11.16 -5.72 21.70
N ASP A 379 -10.51 -6.58 20.92
CA ASP A 379 -10.48 -8.03 21.15
C ASP A 379 -9.20 -8.63 20.53
N VAL A 380 -8.72 -9.73 21.10
CA VAL A 380 -7.59 -10.53 20.60
C VAL A 380 -7.87 -12.01 20.85
N GLN A 381 -7.87 -12.82 19.80
CA GLN A 381 -8.16 -14.25 19.86
C GLN A 381 -7.02 -15.05 19.20
N GLU A 382 -6.40 -15.96 19.95
CA GLU A 382 -5.37 -16.85 19.43
C GLU A 382 -5.96 -18.19 18.98
N HIS A 383 -5.76 -18.54 17.71
CA HIS A 383 -6.24 -19.78 17.11
C HIS A 383 -5.07 -20.65 16.64
N LEU A 384 -5.00 -21.89 17.13
CA LEU A 384 -4.00 -22.85 16.66
C LEU A 384 -4.44 -23.46 15.32
N VAL A 385 -3.84 -22.99 14.22
CA VAL A 385 -4.17 -23.45 12.86
C VAL A 385 -3.61 -24.86 12.67
N GLY A 386 -4.30 -25.70 11.88
CA GLY A 386 -3.92 -27.09 11.61
C GLY A 386 -2.54 -27.32 10.94
N SER A 387 -1.78 -26.24 10.66
CA SER A 387 -0.36 -26.29 10.28
C SER A 387 0.60 -26.16 11.47
N GLY A 388 0.12 -26.17 12.72
CA GLY A 388 0.92 -25.97 13.93
C GLY A 388 1.31 -24.51 14.21
N VAL A 389 0.74 -23.56 13.47
CA VAL A 389 1.06 -22.12 13.57
C VAL A 389 -0.10 -21.40 14.26
N ASN A 390 0.18 -20.55 15.24
CA ASN A 390 -0.83 -19.68 15.85
C ASN A 390 -1.19 -18.53 14.88
N GLU A 391 -2.49 -18.34 14.63
CA GLU A 391 -3.06 -17.16 13.98
C GLU A 391 -3.70 -16.27 15.05
N ILE A 392 -3.15 -15.07 15.23
CA ILE A 392 -3.65 -14.04 16.15
C ILE A 392 -4.67 -13.18 15.40
N GLN A 393 -5.92 -13.19 15.87
CA GLN A 393 -7.00 -12.38 15.31
C GLN A 393 -7.22 -11.16 16.20
N GLU A 394 -6.97 -9.96 15.67
CA GLU A 394 -7.00 -8.70 16.42
C GLU A 394 -8.14 -7.80 15.90
N ILE A 395 -8.98 -7.26 16.78
CA ILE A 395 -10.01 -6.28 16.41
C ILE A 395 -9.59 -4.88 16.90
N TYR A 396 -9.53 -3.91 15.99
CA TYR A 396 -9.28 -2.50 16.31
C TYR A 396 -10.54 -1.66 16.13
N LEU A 397 -10.98 -0.99 17.19
CA LEU A 397 -12.09 -0.04 17.20
C LEU A 397 -11.57 1.39 17.01
N TRP A 398 -12.06 2.05 15.97
CA TRP A 398 -11.73 3.42 15.59
C TRP A 398 -12.92 4.33 15.92
N ASP A 399 -12.88 5.03 17.06
CA ASP A 399 -13.83 6.11 17.39
C ASP A 399 -13.41 7.38 16.66
N MET A 400 -14.32 7.95 15.86
CA MET A 400 -14.05 9.10 15.00
C MET A 400 -14.84 10.32 15.49
N ALA A 401 -14.24 11.51 15.64
CA ALA A 401 -14.98 12.74 15.90
C ALA A 401 -16.14 13.00 14.91
N GLY A 402 -17.18 13.69 15.39
CA GLY A 402 -18.44 13.91 14.67
C GLY A 402 -18.63 15.32 14.10
N GLN A 403 -17.68 16.23 14.34
CA GLN A 403 -17.74 17.63 13.95
C GLN A 403 -17.42 17.78 12.45
N PRO A 404 -18.03 18.73 11.73
CA PRO A 404 -17.82 18.87 10.29
C PRO A 404 -16.37 19.13 9.84
N SER A 405 -15.54 19.79 10.66
CA SER A 405 -14.12 20.09 10.36
C SER A 405 -13.28 18.83 10.10
N TYR A 406 -13.47 17.79 10.90
CA TYR A 406 -12.76 16.51 10.75
C TYR A 406 -13.17 15.73 9.49
N ARG A 407 -14.23 16.13 8.76
CA ARG A 407 -14.70 15.41 7.57
C ARG A 407 -13.68 15.34 6.44
N LEU A 408 -12.75 16.30 6.36
CA LEU A 408 -11.64 16.24 5.40
C LEU A 408 -10.63 15.15 5.81
N VAL A 409 -10.13 15.20 7.05
CA VAL A 409 -9.11 14.29 7.61
C VAL A 409 -9.63 12.85 7.67
N HIS A 410 -10.82 12.62 8.22
CA HIS A 410 -11.36 11.27 8.45
C HIS A 410 -11.49 10.41 7.19
N GLN A 411 -11.65 11.01 6.01
CA GLN A 411 -11.75 10.26 4.75
C GLN A 411 -10.48 9.47 4.42
N LEU A 412 -9.30 9.97 4.84
CA LEU A 412 -8.03 9.24 4.72
C LEU A 412 -8.09 7.89 5.45
N HIS A 413 -8.91 7.79 6.49
CA HIS A 413 -8.95 6.68 7.44
C HIS A 413 -10.15 5.73 7.28
N LEU A 414 -11.10 6.01 6.37
CA LEU A 414 -12.27 5.14 6.11
C LEU A 414 -11.97 3.92 5.21
N SER A 415 -10.72 3.70 4.81
CA SER A 415 -10.35 2.54 3.98
C SER A 415 -10.15 1.25 4.80
N GLN A 416 -10.37 0.09 4.17
CA GLN A 416 -10.23 -1.27 4.76
C GLN A 416 -11.14 -1.56 5.97
N VAL A 417 -12.22 -0.80 6.15
CA VAL A 417 -13.23 -1.05 7.19
C VAL A 417 -14.04 -2.30 6.84
N VAL A 418 -14.12 -3.26 7.77
CA VAL A 418 -14.96 -4.46 7.64
C VAL A 418 -16.31 -4.33 8.35
N VAL A 419 -16.37 -3.61 9.47
CA VAL A 419 -17.63 -3.31 10.18
C VAL A 419 -17.69 -1.82 10.47
N ALA A 420 -18.79 -1.16 10.08
CA ALA A 420 -19.05 0.22 10.46
C ALA A 420 -20.31 0.33 11.33
N LEU A 421 -20.12 0.94 12.50
CA LEU A 421 -21.15 1.29 13.46
C LEU A 421 -21.57 2.74 13.19
N VAL A 422 -22.71 2.93 12.54
CA VAL A 422 -23.24 4.26 12.22
C VAL A 422 -24.24 4.65 13.29
N VAL A 423 -23.78 5.50 14.21
CA VAL A 423 -24.55 5.99 15.36
C VAL A 423 -25.35 7.23 14.97
N PHE A 424 -26.60 7.30 15.42
CA PHE A 424 -27.45 8.47 15.26
C PHE A 424 -28.01 8.95 16.60
N ASP A 425 -28.23 10.27 16.73
CA ASP A 425 -28.94 10.80 17.90
C ASP A 425 -30.44 10.54 17.74
N VAL A 426 -30.98 9.81 18.70
CA VAL A 426 -32.38 9.41 18.79
C VAL A 426 -33.30 10.58 19.19
N LYS A 427 -32.71 11.70 19.64
CA LYS A 427 -33.37 12.93 20.10
C LYS A 427 -33.08 14.19 19.27
N SER A 428 -32.45 14.08 18.09
CA SER A 428 -32.19 15.27 17.26
C SER A 428 -33.48 16.04 16.98
N ASP A 429 -33.46 17.36 17.19
CA ASP A 429 -34.55 18.28 16.81
C ASP A 429 -34.73 18.42 15.28
N THR A 430 -33.89 17.74 14.48
CA THR A 430 -33.89 17.75 13.01
C THR A 430 -34.19 16.36 12.43
N ASP A 431 -33.68 15.99 11.24
CA ASP A 431 -33.73 14.60 10.77
C ASP A 431 -32.63 13.79 11.48
N PRO A 432 -32.94 12.86 12.40
CA PRO A 432 -31.94 12.03 13.07
C PRO A 432 -31.13 11.16 12.10
N PHE A 433 -31.60 10.95 10.86
CA PHE A 433 -30.89 10.19 9.83
C PHE A 433 -30.08 11.05 8.84
N SER A 434 -29.94 12.36 9.09
CA SER A 434 -29.18 13.28 8.24
C SER A 434 -27.71 12.85 8.09
N GLY A 435 -26.94 12.79 9.18
CA GLY A 435 -25.56 12.31 9.16
C GLY A 435 -25.40 10.85 8.72
N VAL A 436 -26.41 10.00 8.96
CA VAL A 436 -26.38 8.57 8.59
C VAL A 436 -26.20 8.40 7.07
N LYS A 437 -26.86 9.23 6.26
CA LYS A 437 -26.69 9.24 4.79
C LYS A 437 -25.25 9.59 4.40
N TYR A 438 -24.71 10.66 4.99
CA TYR A 438 -23.34 11.13 4.74
C TYR A 438 -22.30 10.03 5.06
N TRP A 439 -22.36 9.44 6.26
CA TRP A 439 -21.39 8.44 6.69
C TRP A 439 -21.49 7.15 5.87
N VAL A 440 -22.70 6.68 5.54
CA VAL A 440 -22.88 5.52 4.63
C VAL A 440 -22.32 5.81 3.24
N ARG A 441 -22.42 7.04 2.73
CA ARG A 441 -21.80 7.41 1.44
C ARG A 441 -20.28 7.40 1.53
N ALA A 442 -19.71 8.04 2.56
CA ALA A 442 -18.26 8.15 2.72
C ALA A 442 -17.59 6.78 2.86
N LEU A 443 -18.20 5.86 3.62
CA LEU A 443 -17.77 4.47 3.75
C LEU A 443 -17.83 3.71 2.42
N ARG A 444 -18.94 3.83 1.67
CA ARG A 444 -19.10 3.17 0.36
C ARG A 444 -18.11 3.70 -0.68
N HIS A 445 -17.88 5.00 -0.70
CA HIS A 445 -16.89 5.62 -1.57
C HIS A 445 -15.48 5.09 -1.28
N ALA A 446 -15.08 5.03 -0.01
CA ALA A 446 -13.80 4.45 0.40
C ALA A 446 -13.67 2.95 0.05
N GLN A 447 -14.76 2.19 0.12
CA GLN A 447 -14.83 0.78 -0.32
C GLN A 447 -14.77 0.63 -1.84
N GLN A 448 -15.33 1.57 -2.61
CA GLN A 448 -15.36 1.52 -4.07
C GLN A 448 -14.03 1.93 -4.69
N LEU A 449 -13.33 2.95 -4.15
CA LEU A 449 -12.02 3.39 -4.64
C LEU A 449 -10.98 2.26 -4.60
N LYS A 450 -10.81 1.60 -3.45
CA LYS A 450 -9.82 0.51 -3.28
C LYS A 450 -10.22 -0.81 -3.95
N GLY A 451 -11.30 -0.81 -4.72
CA GLY A 451 -11.98 -2.00 -5.21
C GLY A 451 -12.70 -2.77 -4.08
N ALA A 452 -13.74 -3.53 -4.45
CA ALA A 452 -14.53 -4.34 -3.53
C ALA A 452 -13.79 -5.61 -3.06
N LEU A 453 -12.61 -5.44 -2.45
CA LEU A 453 -11.76 -6.52 -1.93
C LEU A 453 -12.28 -7.08 -0.60
N LEU A 454 -12.93 -6.27 0.22
CA LEU A 454 -13.47 -6.67 1.53
C LEU A 454 -14.99 -6.40 1.64
N PRO A 455 -15.76 -7.31 2.26
CA PRO A 455 -17.19 -7.10 2.50
C PRO A 455 -17.42 -6.17 3.70
N LEU A 456 -17.81 -4.92 3.43
CA LEU A 456 -18.24 -3.98 4.47
C LEU A 456 -19.62 -4.37 5.04
N LYS A 457 -19.68 -4.53 6.36
CA LYS A 457 -20.90 -4.68 7.16
C LYS A 457 -21.33 -3.36 7.77
N LEU A 458 -22.62 -3.06 7.69
CA LEU A 458 -23.20 -1.80 8.16
C LEU A 458 -24.20 -2.06 9.28
N PHE A 459 -23.91 -1.57 10.48
CA PHE A 459 -24.82 -1.60 11.63
C PHE A 459 -25.33 -0.19 11.96
N LEU A 460 -26.66 -0.05 12.08
CA LEU A 460 -27.31 1.19 12.48
C LEU A 460 -27.52 1.17 13.99
N VAL A 461 -26.97 2.15 14.73
CA VAL A 461 -26.97 2.13 16.20
C VAL A 461 -27.69 3.36 16.77
N ALA A 462 -28.76 3.11 17.52
CA ALA A 462 -29.41 4.09 18.38
C ALA A 462 -28.74 4.08 19.76
N ALA A 463 -27.83 5.02 20.03
CA ALA A 463 -27.16 5.14 21.32
C ALA A 463 -27.94 6.04 22.30
N ARG A 464 -27.53 6.05 23.58
CA ARG A 464 -28.07 6.90 24.66
C ARG A 464 -29.57 6.69 24.95
N ILE A 465 -30.08 5.47 24.76
CA ILE A 465 -31.52 5.16 24.96
C ILE A 465 -31.99 5.32 26.42
N ASP A 466 -31.06 5.30 27.39
CA ASP A 466 -31.28 5.66 28.79
C ASP A 466 -31.95 7.04 28.96
N ARG A 467 -31.72 7.96 28.03
CA ARG A 467 -32.26 9.33 28.10
C ARG A 467 -33.75 9.44 27.76
N GLY A 468 -34.47 8.35 27.55
CA GLY A 468 -35.93 8.33 27.37
C GLY A 468 -36.47 7.46 26.23
N GLY A 469 -35.75 6.41 25.84
CA GLY A 469 -36.17 5.46 24.81
C GLY A 469 -36.06 5.99 23.37
N VAL A 470 -36.57 5.18 22.43
CA VAL A 470 -36.45 5.47 20.99
C VAL A 470 -37.64 6.27 20.48
N GLY A 471 -37.46 7.59 20.31
CA GLY A 471 -38.48 8.52 19.83
C GLY A 471 -38.85 8.38 18.34
N VAL A 472 -38.21 7.46 17.61
CA VAL A 472 -38.42 7.22 16.18
C VAL A 472 -39.20 5.92 15.97
N SER A 473 -40.22 5.94 15.10
CA SER A 473 -41.02 4.74 14.81
C SER A 473 -40.18 3.63 14.14
N THR A 474 -40.43 2.39 14.52
CA THR A 474 -39.75 1.20 13.97
C THR A 474 -39.87 1.09 12.45
N GLN A 475 -40.99 1.56 11.88
CA GLN A 475 -41.19 1.63 10.43
C GLN A 475 -40.21 2.58 9.73
N ARG A 476 -39.89 3.75 10.33
CA ARG A 476 -38.90 4.69 9.77
C ARG A 476 -37.48 4.14 9.90
N ILE A 477 -37.16 3.49 11.02
CA ILE A 477 -35.87 2.82 11.24
C ILE A 477 -35.67 1.71 10.19
N GLU A 478 -36.65 0.83 10.01
CA GLU A 478 -36.59 -0.26 9.02
C GLU A 478 -36.56 0.27 7.58
N GLY A 479 -37.29 1.35 7.28
CA GLY A 479 -37.23 2.03 5.98
C GLY A 479 -35.83 2.56 5.65
N ILE A 480 -35.17 3.22 6.61
CA ILE A 480 -33.78 3.68 6.47
C ILE A 480 -32.82 2.49 6.35
N ARG A 481 -33.00 1.46 7.18
CA ARG A 481 -32.21 0.22 7.16
C ARG A 481 -32.26 -0.45 5.79
N GLN A 482 -33.45 -0.56 5.18
CA GLN A 482 -33.62 -1.15 3.85
C GLN A 482 -33.07 -0.27 2.74
N SER A 483 -33.39 1.03 2.71
CA SER A 483 -32.95 1.95 1.66
C SER A 483 -31.42 2.16 1.65
N LEU A 484 -30.82 2.26 2.83
CA LEU A 484 -29.36 2.38 2.97
C LEU A 484 -28.65 1.02 3.09
N LYS A 485 -29.36 -0.11 3.03
CA LYS A 485 -28.84 -1.49 3.11
C LYS A 485 -27.94 -1.74 4.32
N PHE A 486 -28.47 -1.50 5.52
CA PHE A 486 -27.87 -1.89 6.79
C PHE A 486 -28.20 -3.36 7.12
N ASP A 487 -27.21 -4.14 7.53
CA ASP A 487 -27.39 -5.56 7.91
C ASP A 487 -28.31 -5.69 9.13
N ARG A 488 -27.99 -4.95 10.21
CA ARG A 488 -28.68 -4.99 11.51
C ARG A 488 -28.89 -3.59 12.09
N TYR A 489 -29.83 -3.50 13.02
CA TYR A 489 -30.10 -2.34 13.86
C TYR A 489 -29.93 -2.73 15.34
N PHE A 490 -29.36 -1.84 16.15
CA PHE A 490 -29.19 -2.02 17.59
C PHE A 490 -29.64 -0.78 18.35
N ALA A 491 -30.19 -0.98 19.55
CA ALA A 491 -30.51 0.07 20.51
C ALA A 491 -29.65 -0.14 21.76
N THR A 492 -28.83 0.85 22.12
CA THR A 492 -27.81 0.72 23.16
C THR A 492 -27.86 1.83 24.21
N SER A 493 -27.62 1.44 25.46
CA SER A 493 -27.21 2.35 26.53
C SER A 493 -25.85 1.91 27.04
N ALA A 494 -24.88 2.83 26.98
CA ALA A 494 -23.56 2.63 27.59
C ALA A 494 -23.64 2.65 29.12
N VAL A 495 -24.52 3.50 29.69
CA VAL A 495 -24.66 3.70 31.15
C VAL A 495 -25.38 2.52 31.80
N GLU A 496 -26.44 2.01 31.17
CA GLU A 496 -27.24 0.89 31.68
C GLU A 496 -26.77 -0.48 31.14
N ASN A 497 -25.70 -0.51 30.33
CA ASN A 497 -25.17 -1.68 29.63
C ASN A 497 -26.19 -2.43 28.74
N ILE A 498 -27.23 -1.73 28.27
CA ILE A 498 -28.29 -2.31 27.43
C ILE A 498 -27.77 -2.45 26.00
N GLY A 499 -27.96 -3.62 25.40
CA GLY A 499 -27.63 -3.91 23.99
C GLY A 499 -26.15 -4.05 23.68
N ILE A 500 -25.23 -3.62 24.57
CA ILE A 500 -23.78 -3.70 24.37
C ILE A 500 -23.31 -5.13 24.11
N PRO A 501 -23.71 -6.18 24.89
CA PRO A 501 -23.24 -7.54 24.64
C PRO A 501 -23.79 -8.16 23.34
N GLU A 502 -24.99 -7.74 22.90
CA GLU A 502 -25.53 -8.18 21.60
C GLU A 502 -24.76 -7.53 20.44
N LEU A 503 -24.39 -6.25 20.60
CA LEU A 503 -23.57 -5.53 19.63
C LEU A 503 -22.15 -6.08 19.55
N GLU A 504 -21.50 -6.34 20.69
CA GLU A 504 -20.17 -6.95 20.79
C GLU A 504 -20.13 -8.30 20.04
N GLY A 505 -21.03 -9.22 20.40
CA GLY A 505 -21.16 -10.51 19.73
C GLY A 505 -21.54 -10.38 18.26
N ALA A 506 -22.33 -9.37 17.88
CA ALA A 506 -22.65 -9.13 16.47
C ALA A 506 -21.47 -8.58 15.66
N ILE A 507 -20.55 -7.81 16.26
CA ILE A 507 -19.32 -7.35 15.60
C ILE A 507 -18.40 -8.56 15.33
N GLN A 508 -18.15 -9.39 16.35
CA GLN A 508 -17.33 -10.60 16.22
C GLN A 508 -17.87 -11.54 15.12
N ASN A 509 -19.19 -11.82 15.14
CA ASN A 509 -19.84 -12.70 14.15
C ASN A 509 -20.03 -12.07 12.76
N ALA A 510 -19.66 -10.80 12.56
CA ALA A 510 -19.78 -10.11 11.27
C ALA A 510 -18.47 -10.06 10.47
N ILE A 511 -17.34 -10.41 11.09
CA ILE A 511 -16.02 -10.38 10.47
C ILE A 511 -15.77 -11.69 9.71
N ASP A 512 -15.54 -11.58 8.40
CA ASP A 512 -15.06 -12.69 7.57
C ASP A 512 -13.53 -12.75 7.64
N TRP A 513 -13.03 -13.54 8.61
CA TRP A 513 -11.59 -13.71 8.87
C TRP A 513 -10.83 -14.40 7.74
N ASP A 514 -11.49 -15.10 6.82
CA ASP A 514 -10.86 -15.71 5.64
C ASP A 514 -10.86 -14.78 4.42
N ALA A 515 -11.70 -13.73 4.40
CA ALA A 515 -11.60 -12.65 3.42
C ALA A 515 -10.53 -11.59 3.78
N LEU A 516 -10.20 -11.44 5.07
CA LEU A 516 -9.22 -10.47 5.55
C LEU A 516 -7.78 -10.78 5.08
N PRO A 517 -6.91 -9.75 4.93
CA PRO A 517 -5.51 -9.97 4.63
C PRO A 517 -4.80 -10.68 5.78
N LYS A 518 -4.22 -11.86 5.52
CA LYS A 518 -3.45 -12.61 6.52
C LYS A 518 -1.97 -12.24 6.43
N VAL A 519 -1.38 -11.80 7.53
CA VAL A 519 0.03 -11.39 7.62
C VAL A 519 0.85 -12.53 8.20
N SER A 520 1.90 -12.97 7.48
CA SER A 520 2.97 -13.79 8.04
C SER A 520 4.14 -12.87 8.42
N SER A 521 4.51 -12.85 9.70
CA SER A 521 5.57 -11.99 10.23
C SER A 521 6.56 -12.76 11.09
N THR A 522 7.71 -12.16 11.36
CA THR A 522 8.70 -12.76 12.27
C THR A 522 8.23 -12.61 13.72
N TRP A 523 8.57 -13.58 14.57
CA TRP A 523 8.32 -13.47 16.02
C TRP A 523 8.88 -12.16 16.61
N LEU A 524 10.07 -11.74 16.17
CA LEU A 524 10.69 -10.50 16.60
C LEU A 524 9.83 -9.27 16.27
N PHE A 525 9.30 -9.16 15.04
CA PHE A 525 8.45 -8.03 14.65
C PHE A 525 7.16 -8.01 15.49
N GLN A 526 6.56 -9.16 15.79
CA GLN A 526 5.41 -9.22 16.71
C GLN A 526 5.79 -8.83 18.15
N THR A 527 6.96 -9.21 18.64
CA THR A 527 7.49 -8.78 19.97
C THR A 527 7.69 -7.27 20.02
N ILE A 528 8.20 -6.64 18.95
CA ILE A 528 8.34 -5.18 18.83
C ILE A 528 6.98 -4.49 18.74
N LYS A 529 6.04 -5.00 17.93
CA LYS A 529 4.65 -4.52 17.85
C LYS A 529 3.96 -4.55 19.22
N ASN A 530 4.13 -5.63 19.98
CA ASN A 530 3.61 -5.78 21.34
C ASN A 530 4.31 -4.87 22.37
N PHE A 531 5.59 -4.54 22.18
CA PHE A 531 6.30 -3.54 22.97
C PHE A 531 5.78 -2.13 22.71
N LEU A 532 5.69 -1.71 21.44
CA LEU A 532 5.18 -0.39 21.06
C LEU A 532 3.72 -0.20 21.50
N SER A 533 2.90 -1.25 21.40
CA SER A 533 1.52 -1.24 21.90
C SER A 533 1.45 -1.02 23.42
N ARG A 534 2.31 -1.69 24.21
CA ARG A 534 2.35 -1.50 25.68
C ARG A 534 2.73 -0.07 26.09
N ILE A 535 3.70 0.57 25.42
CA ILE A 535 4.09 1.96 25.75
C ILE A 535 2.99 2.94 25.33
N ARG A 536 2.33 2.70 24.18
CA ARG A 536 1.17 3.49 23.74
C ARG A 536 0.00 3.39 24.72
N GLU A 537 -0.21 2.20 25.31
CA GLU A 537 -1.24 1.94 26.32
C GLU A 537 -0.87 2.45 27.72
N SER A 538 0.41 2.58 28.07
CA SER A 538 0.84 3.11 29.38
C SER A 538 0.70 4.63 29.53
N HIS A 539 0.48 5.38 28.45
CA HIS A 539 0.30 6.85 28.45
C HIS A 539 1.44 7.61 29.16
N THR A 540 2.64 7.04 29.15
CA THR A 540 3.83 7.54 29.89
C THR A 540 4.56 8.69 29.20
N GLY A 541 4.26 8.93 27.93
CA GLY A 541 4.85 9.94 27.06
C GLY A 541 4.19 9.87 25.68
N LEU A 542 4.22 10.96 24.93
CA LEU A 542 3.55 11.06 23.64
C LEU A 542 4.55 10.98 22.48
N LEU A 543 5.69 11.66 22.63
CA LEU A 543 6.83 11.63 21.73
C LEU A 543 8.01 10.87 22.34
N TYR A 544 8.74 10.13 21.52
CA TYR A 544 10.00 9.47 21.88
C TYR A 544 10.97 9.55 20.69
N THR A 545 12.29 9.52 20.93
CA THR A 545 13.23 9.22 19.83
C THR A 545 13.21 7.70 19.54
N VAL A 546 13.58 7.32 18.32
CA VAL A 546 13.79 5.89 17.98
C VAL A 546 14.86 5.26 18.87
N ASP A 547 15.88 6.03 19.28
CA ASP A 547 16.95 5.60 20.18
C ASP A 547 16.42 5.31 21.60
N ASP A 548 15.59 6.19 22.18
CA ASP A 548 14.95 5.95 23.50
C ASP A 548 14.06 4.70 23.49
N LEU A 549 13.30 4.50 22.40
CA LEU A 549 12.46 3.33 22.22
C LEU A 549 13.29 2.05 22.08
N TYR A 550 14.42 2.11 21.37
CA TYR A 550 15.33 0.97 21.20
C TYR A 550 16.02 0.61 22.52
N ASP A 551 16.55 1.60 23.25
CA ASP A 551 17.18 1.38 24.55
C ASP A 551 16.17 0.84 25.58
N THR A 552 14.92 1.31 25.55
CA THR A 552 13.83 0.77 26.38
C THR A 552 13.45 -0.66 25.96
N PHE A 553 13.54 -1.00 24.68
CA PHE A 553 13.26 -2.35 24.15
C PHE A 553 14.32 -3.38 24.55
N ILE A 554 15.61 -3.05 24.47
CA ILE A 554 16.70 -4.00 24.76
C ILE A 554 16.91 -4.24 26.27
N HIS A 555 16.35 -3.40 27.15
CA HIS A 555 16.41 -3.56 28.61
C HIS A 555 15.16 -4.24 29.22
N GLN A 556 14.18 -4.64 28.42
CA GLN A 556 13.01 -5.38 28.91
C GLN A 556 13.38 -6.85 29.28
N PRO A 557 12.66 -7.51 30.21
CA PRO A 557 13.01 -8.87 30.64
C PRO A 557 12.90 -9.93 29.53
N ASP A 558 12.02 -9.70 28.55
CA ASP A 558 11.79 -10.58 27.39
C ASP A 558 12.55 -10.11 26.14
N ALA A 559 13.65 -9.37 26.29
CA ALA A 559 14.44 -8.85 25.17
C ALA A 559 15.08 -9.98 24.34
N PRO A 560 15.10 -9.88 23.00
CA PRO A 560 15.86 -10.77 22.14
C PRO A 560 17.38 -10.54 22.31
N GLU A 561 18.20 -11.51 21.91
CA GLU A 561 19.66 -11.36 21.93
C GLU A 561 20.11 -10.18 21.04
N GLN A 562 21.06 -9.39 21.55
CA GLN A 562 21.58 -8.19 20.89
C GLN A 562 22.50 -8.54 19.71
N THR A 563 21.89 -8.91 18.59
CA THR A 563 22.58 -9.12 17.32
C THR A 563 22.86 -7.79 16.60
N GLY A 564 23.83 -7.76 15.70
CA GLY A 564 24.23 -6.54 14.98
C GLY A 564 23.16 -5.94 14.05
N ASP A 565 22.14 -6.72 13.68
CA ASP A 565 21.01 -6.27 12.83
C ASP A 565 19.73 -5.95 13.63
N LEU A 566 19.73 -6.18 14.95
CA LEU A 566 18.55 -5.97 15.80
C LEU A 566 18.01 -4.54 15.72
N ARG A 567 18.89 -3.54 15.58
CA ARG A 567 18.49 -2.15 15.38
C ARG A 567 17.82 -1.92 14.02
N THR A 568 18.35 -2.45 12.93
CA THR A 568 17.73 -2.36 11.60
C THR A 568 16.35 -3.00 11.59
N GLN A 569 16.22 -4.16 12.25
CA GLN A 569 14.97 -4.89 12.44
C GLN A 569 13.95 -4.11 13.29
N PHE A 570 14.42 -3.37 14.29
CA PHE A 570 13.60 -2.46 15.11
C PHE A 570 13.09 -1.25 14.31
N GLU A 571 13.97 -0.53 13.60
CA GLU A 571 13.58 0.61 12.76
C GLU A 571 12.67 0.20 11.59
N THR A 572 12.87 -1.00 11.05
CA THR A 572 11.96 -1.65 10.07
C THR A 572 10.57 -1.87 10.68
N CYS A 573 10.49 -2.44 11.88
CA CYS A 573 9.21 -2.72 12.51
C CYS A 573 8.44 -1.43 12.85
N ILE A 574 9.13 -0.33 13.19
CA ILE A 574 8.50 0.99 13.34
C ILE A 574 7.82 1.42 12.03
N ALA A 575 8.50 1.33 10.89
CA ALA A 575 7.91 1.68 9.58
C ALA A 575 6.71 0.78 9.21
N LEU A 576 6.76 -0.51 9.54
CA LEU A 576 5.64 -1.43 9.31
C LEU A 576 4.42 -1.11 10.21
N VAL A 577 4.64 -0.77 11.49
CA VAL A 577 3.56 -0.37 12.42
C VAL A 577 3.00 1.02 12.09
N GLU A 578 3.82 1.93 11.56
CA GLU A 578 3.37 3.20 10.97
C GLU A 578 2.47 2.98 9.74
N SER A 579 2.78 2.00 8.88
CA SER A 579 1.91 1.67 7.72
C SER A 579 0.49 1.23 8.11
N GLN A 580 0.31 0.78 9.34
CA GLN A 580 -1.00 0.41 9.95
C GLN A 580 -1.70 1.62 10.60
N ALA A 581 -1.09 2.82 10.54
CA ALA A 581 -1.52 4.05 11.19
C ALA A 581 -1.73 3.92 12.71
N LEU A 582 -0.91 3.06 13.36
CA LEU A 582 -0.91 2.86 14.81
C LEU A 582 0.10 3.75 15.54
N ILE A 583 1.11 4.28 14.82
CA ILE A 583 2.11 5.27 15.23
C ILE A 583 2.42 6.19 14.03
N ARG A 584 3.15 7.28 14.22
CA ARG A 584 3.71 8.14 13.15
C ARG A 584 5.19 8.44 13.42
N ARG A 585 6.08 8.21 12.46
CA ARG A 585 7.47 8.67 12.48
C ARG A 585 7.54 10.04 11.80
N PHE A 586 8.21 11.00 12.44
CA PHE A 586 8.38 12.33 11.83
C PHE A 586 9.53 12.31 10.81
N SER A 587 9.44 13.16 9.78
CA SER A 587 10.49 13.31 8.77
C SER A 587 11.78 13.92 9.36
N PHE A 588 11.65 14.59 10.51
CA PHE A 588 12.68 15.28 11.26
C PHE A 588 12.89 14.68 12.66
N GLY A 589 14.04 14.98 13.28
CA GLY A 589 14.34 14.67 14.68
C GLY A 589 14.54 13.19 15.05
N ASN A 590 14.28 12.25 14.14
CA ASN A 590 14.22 10.80 14.42
C ASN A 590 13.17 10.45 15.51
N LEU A 591 12.04 11.16 15.48
CA LEU A 591 10.98 11.10 16.49
C LEU A 591 9.84 10.17 16.06
N VAL A 592 9.22 9.51 17.05
CA VAL A 592 8.04 8.66 16.89
C VAL A 592 6.95 9.14 17.83
N LEU A 593 5.80 9.48 17.24
CA LEU A 593 4.55 9.78 17.91
C LEU A 593 3.75 8.49 18.10
N LEU A 594 3.55 8.07 19.35
CA LEU A 594 2.81 6.84 19.66
C LEU A 594 1.29 7.01 19.58
N GLN A 595 0.77 8.24 19.64
CA GLN A 595 -0.67 8.53 19.56
C GLN A 595 -0.95 9.47 18.38
N PRO A 596 -0.84 8.97 17.12
CA PRO A 596 -0.94 9.78 15.91
C PRO A 596 -2.31 10.45 15.73
N GLU A 597 -3.33 10.00 16.45
CA GLU A 597 -4.67 10.59 16.41
C GLU A 597 -4.75 12.03 16.90
N ILE A 598 -3.75 12.51 17.67
CA ILE A 598 -3.74 13.90 18.13
C ILE A 598 -3.52 14.89 16.98
N LEU A 599 -2.82 14.45 15.91
CA LEU A 599 -2.62 15.25 14.69
C LEU A 599 -3.96 15.55 13.99
N ASP A 600 -4.94 14.63 14.04
CA ASP A 600 -6.29 14.87 13.51
C ASP A 600 -6.94 16.10 14.19
N THR A 601 -6.69 16.33 15.48
CA THR A 601 -7.25 17.47 16.22
C THR A 601 -6.54 18.78 15.87
N TYR A 602 -5.20 18.81 15.81
CA TYR A 602 -4.49 20.00 15.33
C TYR A 602 -4.87 20.32 13.88
N ALA A 603 -4.96 19.32 13.00
CA ALA A 603 -5.40 19.50 11.61
C ALA A 603 -6.82 20.08 11.52
N SER A 604 -7.78 19.53 12.28
CA SER A 604 -9.14 20.06 12.36
C SER A 604 -9.18 21.51 12.88
N ALA A 605 -8.33 21.86 13.85
CA ALA A 605 -8.24 23.21 14.39
C ALA A 605 -7.60 24.21 13.40
N MET A 606 -6.59 23.79 12.63
CA MET A 606 -6.04 24.60 11.52
C MET A 606 -7.07 24.84 10.41
N ILE A 607 -7.79 23.79 9.98
CA ILE A 607 -8.85 23.87 8.97
C ILE A 607 -9.98 24.81 9.42
N ALA A 608 -10.36 24.77 10.71
CA ALA A 608 -11.36 25.66 11.27
C ALA A 608 -10.87 27.12 11.35
N ALA A 609 -9.62 27.33 11.80
CA ALA A 609 -9.04 28.67 11.89
C ALA A 609 -8.88 29.33 10.51
N ALA A 610 -8.50 28.57 9.49
CA ALA A 610 -8.41 29.05 8.11
C ALA A 610 -9.78 29.38 7.48
N LYS A 611 -10.85 28.74 7.96
CA LYS A 611 -12.23 29.07 7.55
C LYS A 611 -12.77 30.33 8.25
N ASP A 612 -12.40 30.54 9.51
CA ASP A 612 -12.82 31.69 10.32
C ASP A 612 -11.96 32.95 10.05
N GLU A 613 -11.08 32.91 9.03
CA GLU A 613 -10.18 33.99 8.61
C GLU A 613 -10.96 35.23 8.12
N PRO A 614 -10.70 36.45 8.64
CA PRO A 614 -11.52 37.64 8.34
C PRO A 614 -11.58 38.08 6.87
N GLU A 615 -10.54 37.76 6.08
CA GLU A 615 -10.48 38.11 4.65
C GLU A 615 -11.09 37.02 3.74
N GLY A 616 -11.43 35.85 4.30
CA GLY A 616 -12.12 34.78 3.58
C GLY A 616 -11.31 34.11 2.47
N ALA A 617 -9.98 34.20 2.51
CA ALA A 617 -9.08 33.55 1.54
C ALA A 617 -9.00 32.02 1.77
N GLY A 618 -9.33 31.56 2.98
CA GLY A 618 -9.26 30.14 3.34
C GLY A 618 -7.85 29.74 3.77
N SER A 619 -7.10 30.67 4.35
CA SER A 619 -5.69 30.53 4.69
C SER A 619 -5.37 30.77 6.16
N ILE A 620 -4.14 30.45 6.54
CA ILE A 620 -3.58 30.77 7.86
C ILE A 620 -2.07 30.99 7.73
N ALA A 621 -1.52 31.98 8.44
CA ALA A 621 -0.09 32.25 8.44
C ALA A 621 0.70 31.07 9.03
N GLU A 622 1.76 30.62 8.34
CA GLU A 622 2.56 29.48 8.82
C GLU A 622 3.33 29.84 10.10
N GLU A 623 3.58 31.13 10.38
CA GLU A 623 4.11 31.56 11.69
C GLU A 623 3.09 31.34 12.82
N ASP A 624 1.82 31.70 12.61
CA ASP A 624 0.77 31.53 13.63
C ASP A 624 0.45 30.06 13.86
N VAL A 625 0.54 29.22 12.81
CA VAL A 625 0.49 27.77 12.93
C VAL A 625 1.65 27.24 13.76
N LYS A 626 2.90 27.64 13.48
CA LYS A 626 4.09 27.18 14.22
C LYS A 626 4.06 27.51 15.72
N HIS A 627 3.39 28.60 16.10
CA HIS A 627 3.29 29.04 17.50
C HIS A 627 1.93 28.70 18.16
N GLY A 628 1.07 27.90 17.52
CA GLY A 628 -0.24 27.52 18.09
C GLY A 628 -1.16 28.71 18.38
N ARG A 629 -1.06 29.81 17.61
CA ARG A 629 -1.80 31.07 17.80
C ARG A 629 -3.22 31.03 17.22
N PHE A 630 -3.87 29.88 17.28
CA PHE A 630 -5.21 29.63 16.77
C PHE A 630 -6.04 28.83 17.78
N ARG A 631 -7.36 28.67 17.52
CA ARG A 631 -8.30 28.13 18.50
C ARG A 631 -8.24 26.60 18.61
N ILE A 632 -7.37 26.11 19.47
CA ILE A 632 -7.29 24.71 19.89
C ILE A 632 -8.13 24.51 21.18
N PRO A 633 -8.88 23.41 21.36
CA PRO A 633 -9.60 23.15 22.61
C PRO A 633 -8.64 22.87 23.78
N GLU A 634 -8.86 23.51 24.93
CA GLU A 634 -7.99 23.39 26.12
C GLU A 634 -7.85 21.95 26.65
N THR A 635 -8.82 21.08 26.38
CA THR A 635 -8.77 19.64 26.78
C THR A 635 -7.91 18.78 25.86
N GLU A 636 -7.55 19.29 24.68
CA GLU A 636 -6.82 18.56 23.64
C GLU A 636 -5.41 19.14 23.40
N ARG A 637 -5.13 20.34 23.93
CA ARG A 637 -3.84 21.02 23.79
C ARG A 637 -2.81 20.37 24.71
N ILE A 638 -1.60 20.13 24.19
CA ILE A 638 -0.48 19.62 24.99
C ILE A 638 0.04 20.70 25.94
N ALA A 639 0.49 20.28 27.13
CA ALA A 639 1.02 21.17 28.16
C ALA A 639 2.51 21.54 27.98
N ASP A 640 3.27 20.73 27.23
CA ASP A 640 4.64 21.02 26.81
C ASP A 640 4.65 21.76 25.47
N GLU A 641 5.14 23.00 25.48
CA GLU A 641 5.19 23.89 24.30
C GLU A 641 6.16 23.38 23.22
N ALA A 642 7.22 22.65 23.60
CA ALA A 642 8.18 22.11 22.65
C ALA A 642 7.65 20.85 21.95
N GLU A 643 6.94 19.97 22.67
CA GLU A 643 6.20 18.88 22.02
C GLU A 643 5.11 19.44 21.10
N GLU A 644 4.34 20.44 21.53
CA GLU A 644 3.29 21.06 20.71
C GLU A 644 3.85 21.63 19.40
N GLN A 645 4.97 22.37 19.43
CA GLN A 645 5.63 22.89 18.22
C GLN A 645 6.03 21.78 17.24
N LEU A 646 6.54 20.64 17.74
CA LEU A 646 6.89 19.49 16.89
C LEU A 646 5.64 18.84 16.28
N LEU A 647 4.53 18.73 17.02
CA LEU A 647 3.25 18.25 16.49
C LEU A 647 2.67 19.19 15.43
N LEU A 648 2.77 20.50 15.63
CA LEU A 648 2.28 21.50 14.68
C LEU A 648 3.03 21.41 13.34
N ILE A 649 4.34 21.23 13.37
CA ILE A 649 5.15 21.01 12.15
C ILE A 649 4.76 19.69 11.47
N ALA A 650 4.65 18.59 12.20
CA ALA A 650 4.24 17.29 11.64
C ALA A 650 2.82 17.33 11.04
N THR A 651 1.89 18.06 11.67
CA THR A 651 0.52 18.26 11.17
C THR A 651 0.53 19.00 9.83
N VAL A 652 1.39 20.01 9.66
CA VAL A 652 1.56 20.73 8.39
C VAL A 652 2.15 19.81 7.30
N GLU A 653 3.12 18.98 7.65
CA GLU A 653 3.68 17.98 6.71
C GLU A 653 2.60 16.98 6.26
N ASP A 654 1.81 16.42 7.18
CA ASP A 654 0.73 15.49 6.86
C ASP A 654 -0.37 16.14 6.00
N LEU A 655 -0.76 17.39 6.28
CA LEU A 655 -1.75 18.13 5.48
C LEU A 655 -1.29 18.42 4.05
N ILE A 656 0.00 18.67 3.85
CA ILE A 656 0.62 18.87 2.52
C ILE A 656 0.80 17.51 1.81
N GLN A 657 1.31 16.49 2.51
CA GLN A 657 1.51 15.13 1.98
C GLN A 657 0.19 14.48 1.53
N HIS A 658 -0.92 14.78 2.23
CA HIS A 658 -2.26 14.34 1.87
C HIS A 658 -3.00 15.29 0.92
N GLU A 659 -2.35 16.32 0.38
CA GLU A 659 -2.90 17.20 -0.66
C GLU A 659 -4.15 17.97 -0.19
N ILE A 660 -4.30 18.18 1.12
CA ILE A 660 -5.41 18.91 1.76
C ILE A 660 -5.08 20.41 1.84
N ALA A 661 -3.83 20.72 2.16
CA ALA A 661 -3.29 22.08 2.21
C ALA A 661 -2.14 22.24 1.21
N LEU A 662 -1.76 23.49 0.96
CA LEU A 662 -0.58 23.88 0.21
C LEU A 662 0.15 25.01 0.93
N ARG A 663 1.45 25.18 0.64
CA ARG A 663 2.21 26.39 0.99
C ARG A 663 2.10 27.42 -0.12
N ASP A 664 2.02 28.69 0.27
CA ASP A 664 2.14 29.84 -0.62
C ASP A 664 2.74 31.05 0.13
N GLU A 665 2.96 32.17 -0.58
CA GLU A 665 3.32 33.46 0.00
C GLU A 665 2.18 34.48 -0.19
N ASP A 666 1.86 35.25 0.84
CA ASP A 666 0.84 36.31 0.75
C ASP A 666 1.32 37.50 -0.14
N ALA A 667 0.47 38.52 -0.29
CA ALA A 667 0.80 39.74 -1.04
C ALA A 667 2.02 40.53 -0.50
N ASN A 668 2.54 40.18 0.68
CA ASN A 668 3.70 40.78 1.34
C ASN A 668 4.94 39.85 1.38
N GLY A 669 4.84 38.60 0.89
CA GLY A 669 5.90 37.59 0.96
C GLY A 669 5.93 36.77 2.25
N VAL A 670 4.83 36.74 3.02
CA VAL A 670 4.70 35.96 4.26
C VAL A 670 4.20 34.55 3.93
N PRO A 671 4.84 33.47 4.43
CA PRO A 671 4.39 32.11 4.14
C PRO A 671 3.04 31.80 4.80
N ILE A 672 2.09 31.36 3.99
CA ILE A 672 0.72 30.98 4.37
C ILE A 672 0.44 29.53 3.97
N LEU A 673 -0.47 28.89 4.71
CA LEU A 673 -1.08 27.61 4.35
C LEU A 673 -2.50 27.86 3.84
N VAL A 674 -2.78 27.45 2.60
CA VAL A 674 -4.09 27.66 1.96
C VAL A 674 -4.86 26.35 1.87
N PHE A 675 -6.16 26.40 2.19
CA PHE A 675 -7.09 25.28 2.11
C PHE A 675 -8.18 25.59 1.06
N PRO A 676 -8.04 25.15 -0.21
CA PRO A 676 -8.91 25.60 -1.31
C PRO A 676 -10.42 25.39 -1.11
N SER A 677 -10.84 24.44 -0.28
CA SER A 677 -12.25 24.19 0.05
C SER A 677 -12.80 25.02 1.21
N GLN A 678 -11.98 25.87 1.85
CA GLN A 678 -12.38 26.72 2.98
C GLN A 678 -12.38 28.22 2.64
N SER A 679 -11.97 28.60 1.42
CA SER A 679 -12.14 29.97 0.91
C SER A 679 -13.62 30.35 0.94
N ALA A 680 -13.94 31.47 1.60
CA ALA A 680 -15.29 32.04 1.66
C ALA A 680 -15.59 32.96 0.46
N SER A 681 -14.62 33.13 -0.44
CA SER A 681 -14.75 33.95 -1.64
C SER A 681 -15.60 33.24 -2.69
N LEU A 682 -16.72 33.86 -3.08
CA LEU A 682 -17.55 33.39 -4.20
C LEU A 682 -16.84 33.67 -5.54
N PRO A 683 -16.81 32.70 -6.48
CA PRO A 683 -16.22 32.92 -7.79
C PRO A 683 -17.12 33.78 -8.69
N PRO A 684 -16.54 34.46 -9.71
CA PRO A 684 -17.30 34.97 -10.85
C PRO A 684 -18.14 33.88 -11.53
N GLU A 685 -19.28 34.25 -12.11
CA GLU A 685 -20.16 33.30 -12.80
C GLU A 685 -19.43 32.51 -13.91
N ALA A 686 -19.80 31.23 -14.04
CA ALA A 686 -19.21 30.34 -15.04
C ALA A 686 -19.50 30.83 -16.47
N PRO A 687 -18.53 30.80 -17.40
CA PRO A 687 -18.75 31.20 -18.80
C PRO A 687 -19.85 30.35 -19.46
N HIS A 688 -20.56 30.92 -20.43
CA HIS A 688 -21.50 30.15 -21.23
C HIS A 688 -20.79 29.01 -22.01
N PRO A 689 -21.47 27.85 -22.20
CA PRO A 689 -20.88 26.64 -22.77
C PRO A 689 -20.60 26.68 -24.29
N ASP A 690 -20.78 27.84 -24.94
CA ASP A 690 -20.33 28.09 -26.32
C ASP A 690 -18.79 28.24 -26.43
N SER A 691 -18.09 28.26 -25.29
CA SER A 691 -16.63 28.27 -25.18
C SER A 691 -16.05 26.84 -25.21
N ARG A 692 -14.71 26.69 -25.12
CA ARG A 692 -14.02 25.38 -25.18
C ARG A 692 -14.12 24.61 -23.84
N THR A 693 -15.34 24.31 -23.41
CA THR A 693 -15.63 23.62 -22.15
C THR A 693 -15.40 22.11 -22.25
N VAL A 694 -14.87 21.50 -21.18
CA VAL A 694 -14.89 20.05 -20.93
C VAL A 694 -15.56 19.80 -19.59
N ILE A 695 -16.46 18.82 -19.53
CA ILE A 695 -17.23 18.48 -18.33
C ILE A 695 -16.87 17.07 -17.89
N PHE A 696 -16.51 16.91 -16.62
CA PHE A 696 -16.26 15.63 -15.98
C PHE A 696 -17.27 15.41 -14.84
N THR A 697 -18.28 14.56 -15.05
CA THR A 697 -19.19 14.13 -13.98
C THR A 697 -18.49 13.12 -13.06
N PHE A 698 -18.79 13.16 -11.76
CA PHE A 698 -18.29 12.18 -10.79
C PHE A 698 -19.19 12.04 -9.55
N GLU A 699 -19.09 10.90 -8.87
CA GLU A 699 -19.65 10.67 -7.53
C GLU A 699 -18.55 10.59 -6.47
N GLY A 700 -18.73 11.28 -5.33
CA GLY A 700 -17.77 11.21 -4.24
C GLY A 700 -17.80 12.40 -3.26
N PRO A 701 -16.74 12.56 -2.44
CA PRO A 701 -16.56 13.69 -1.53
C PRO A 701 -16.08 14.91 -2.32
N MET A 702 -17.04 15.61 -2.92
CA MET A 702 -16.86 16.70 -3.87
C MET A 702 -15.75 17.69 -3.50
N LEU A 703 -15.78 18.22 -2.27
CA LEU A 703 -14.84 19.23 -1.79
C LEU A 703 -13.41 18.69 -1.61
N ASN A 704 -13.24 17.42 -1.24
CA ASN A 704 -11.93 16.78 -1.17
C ASN A 704 -11.35 16.59 -2.57
N VAL A 705 -12.15 16.04 -3.50
CA VAL A 705 -11.74 15.82 -4.89
C VAL A 705 -11.34 17.14 -5.54
N TYR A 706 -12.13 18.19 -5.36
CA TYR A 706 -11.82 19.54 -5.84
C TYR A 706 -10.57 20.14 -5.17
N ALA A 707 -10.46 20.13 -3.84
CA ALA A 707 -9.31 20.73 -3.15
C ALA A 707 -8.00 20.03 -3.51
N MET A 708 -7.97 18.70 -3.51
CA MET A 708 -6.80 17.91 -3.90
C MET A 708 -6.45 18.13 -5.38
N LEU A 709 -7.44 18.36 -6.25
CA LEU A 709 -7.20 18.73 -7.65
C LEU A 709 -6.59 20.13 -7.77
N ALA A 710 -7.07 21.11 -7.00
CA ALA A 710 -6.55 22.48 -7.00
C ALA A 710 -5.08 22.53 -6.53
N VAL A 711 -4.78 21.88 -5.39
CA VAL A 711 -3.40 21.71 -4.86
C VAL A 711 -2.49 21.06 -5.92
N ARG A 712 -2.95 19.98 -6.55
CA ARG A 712 -2.21 19.26 -7.59
C ARG A 712 -1.96 20.08 -8.86
N LEU A 713 -2.95 20.83 -9.34
CA LEU A 713 -2.81 21.64 -10.54
C LEU A 713 -1.84 22.80 -10.31
N TRP A 714 -1.81 23.43 -9.13
CA TRP A 714 -0.78 24.41 -8.75
C TRP A 714 0.61 23.75 -8.73
N ASN A 715 0.76 22.61 -8.04
CA ASN A 715 2.03 21.89 -7.93
C ASN A 715 2.49 21.18 -9.22
N SER A 716 1.70 21.22 -10.30
CA SER A 716 2.06 20.62 -11.59
C SER A 716 3.14 21.38 -12.37
N GLY A 717 3.41 22.64 -12.02
CA GLY A 717 4.31 23.52 -12.76
C GLY A 717 3.82 23.94 -14.16
N LEU A 718 2.54 23.69 -14.49
CA LEU A 718 1.93 24.10 -15.77
C LEU A 718 1.49 25.57 -15.80
N PHE A 719 1.40 26.22 -14.64
CA PHE A 719 0.76 27.53 -14.44
C PHE A 719 1.64 28.48 -13.61
N THR A 720 1.44 29.80 -13.79
CA THR A 720 2.26 30.87 -13.21
C THR A 720 1.52 31.80 -12.25
N SER A 721 0.20 31.90 -12.37
CA SER A 721 -0.69 32.58 -11.41
C SER A 721 -2.05 31.88 -11.37
N LYS A 722 -2.87 32.19 -10.37
CA LYS A 722 -4.17 31.55 -10.12
C LYS A 722 -5.04 32.39 -9.19
N ASP A 723 -6.31 32.03 -9.09
CA ASP A 723 -7.27 32.55 -8.11
C ASP A 723 -8.01 31.34 -7.48
N VAL A 724 -8.32 31.38 -6.17
CA VAL A 724 -8.91 30.24 -5.43
C VAL A 724 -10.20 30.62 -4.69
N TYR A 725 -11.28 29.93 -5.01
CA TYR A 725 -12.64 30.13 -4.49
C TYR A 725 -13.20 28.81 -3.93
N GLU A 726 -14.27 28.86 -3.12
CA GLU A 726 -14.88 27.68 -2.46
C GLU A 726 -15.13 26.50 -3.42
N ASN A 727 -15.58 26.82 -4.64
CA ASN A 727 -15.94 25.87 -5.69
C ASN A 727 -15.37 26.20 -7.07
N ALA A 728 -14.33 27.05 -7.18
CA ALA A 728 -13.63 27.27 -8.44
C ALA A 728 -12.16 27.65 -8.27
N THR A 729 -11.31 27.22 -9.21
CA THR A 729 -9.91 27.64 -9.28
C THR A 729 -9.59 28.11 -10.70
N PHE A 730 -9.03 29.30 -10.84
CA PHE A 730 -8.52 29.80 -12.12
C PHE A 730 -7.01 29.65 -12.15
N PHE A 731 -6.42 29.33 -13.29
CA PHE A 731 -4.97 29.18 -13.46
C PHE A 731 -4.54 29.85 -14.76
N THR A 732 -3.41 30.56 -14.75
CA THR A 732 -2.85 31.20 -15.96
C THR A 732 -1.61 30.43 -16.40
N ASP A 733 -1.56 30.00 -17.66
CA ASP A 733 -0.38 29.34 -18.22
C ASP A 733 0.76 30.32 -18.54
N ALA A 734 1.97 29.80 -18.80
CA ALA A 734 3.15 30.63 -19.04
C ALA A 734 3.10 31.49 -20.34
N VAL A 735 2.02 31.41 -21.11
CA VAL A 735 1.75 32.24 -22.30
C VAL A 735 0.70 33.33 -22.00
N GLY A 736 0.08 33.30 -20.81
CA GLY A 736 -0.97 34.21 -20.37
C GLY A 736 -2.40 33.67 -20.59
N GLY A 737 -2.57 32.42 -21.03
CA GLY A 737 -3.88 31.83 -21.25
C GLY A 737 -4.53 31.33 -19.95
N THR A 738 -5.74 31.78 -19.65
CA THR A 738 -6.46 31.33 -18.43
C THR A 738 -7.21 30.02 -18.67
N SER A 739 -7.01 29.06 -17.77
CA SER A 739 -7.78 27.83 -17.60
C SER A 739 -8.62 27.95 -16.32
N LYS A 740 -9.94 27.80 -16.40
CA LYS A 740 -10.86 27.93 -15.25
C LYS A 740 -11.52 26.61 -14.93
N VAL A 741 -11.42 26.17 -13.69
CA VAL A 741 -11.98 24.91 -13.17
C VAL A 741 -13.09 25.25 -12.18
N TYR A 742 -14.33 24.84 -12.46
CA TYR A 742 -15.48 25.01 -11.58
C TYR A 742 -15.98 23.65 -11.08
N LEU A 743 -16.43 23.61 -9.82
CA LEU A 743 -17.16 22.50 -9.20
C LEU A 743 -18.65 22.88 -9.12
N GLU A 744 -19.51 22.12 -9.79
CA GLU A 744 -20.97 22.26 -9.70
C GLU A 744 -21.59 21.02 -9.04
N GLN A 745 -22.42 21.22 -8.02
CA GLN A 745 -23.18 20.15 -7.37
C GLN A 745 -24.53 19.95 -8.08
N LYS A 746 -24.77 18.75 -8.64
CA LYS A 746 -26.03 18.39 -9.33
C LYS A 746 -27.05 17.70 -8.43
N GLU A 747 -26.59 16.77 -7.60
CA GLU A 747 -27.38 16.09 -6.57
C GLU A 747 -26.54 15.96 -5.28
N GLU A 748 -27.09 15.43 -4.18
CA GLU A 748 -26.30 15.11 -3.00
C GLU A 748 -25.15 14.15 -3.38
N GLY A 749 -23.90 14.63 -3.32
CA GLY A 749 -22.68 13.88 -3.65
C GLY A 749 -22.47 13.44 -5.11
N LYS A 750 -23.24 13.97 -6.08
CA LYS A 750 -22.90 13.98 -7.52
C LYS A 750 -22.48 15.38 -7.94
N ALA A 751 -21.30 15.51 -8.52
CA ALA A 751 -20.80 16.79 -9.00
C ALA A 751 -20.25 16.70 -10.44
N GLU A 752 -20.07 17.86 -11.04
CA GLU A 752 -19.33 18.05 -12.27
C GLU A 752 -18.13 18.96 -12.01
N ILE A 753 -16.98 18.60 -12.59
CA ILE A 753 -15.87 19.52 -12.80
C ILE A 753 -15.98 20.07 -14.22
N GLN A 754 -16.24 21.36 -14.35
CA GLN A 754 -16.36 22.06 -15.62
C GLN A 754 -15.09 22.88 -15.86
N VAL A 755 -14.39 22.58 -16.95
CA VAL A 755 -13.07 23.13 -17.28
C VAL A 755 -13.20 23.98 -18.53
N PHE A 756 -12.88 25.26 -18.43
CA PHE A 756 -12.96 26.24 -19.50
C PHE A 756 -11.54 26.68 -19.88
N PHE A 757 -11.22 26.64 -21.17
CA PHE A 757 -9.93 27.10 -21.70
C PHE A 757 -10.15 28.32 -22.60
N ASP A 758 -9.45 29.42 -22.31
CA ASP A 758 -9.41 30.60 -23.17
C ASP A 758 -8.65 30.31 -24.49
N GLU A 759 -8.85 31.13 -25.53
CA GLU A 759 -8.25 30.91 -26.85
C GLU A 759 -6.71 30.97 -26.84
N ALA A 760 -6.13 31.69 -25.88
CA ALA A 760 -4.69 31.81 -25.68
C ALA A 760 -4.02 30.55 -25.09
N VAL A 761 -4.79 29.63 -24.47
CA VAL A 761 -4.22 28.42 -23.83
C VAL A 761 -3.68 27.46 -24.89
N SER A 762 -2.43 27.01 -24.74
CA SER A 762 -1.82 26.12 -25.73
C SER A 762 -2.52 24.75 -25.80
N GLU A 763 -2.65 24.16 -27.00
CA GLU A 763 -3.26 22.83 -27.19
C GLU A 763 -2.54 21.74 -26.37
N LYS A 764 -1.24 21.93 -26.12
CA LYS A 764 -0.43 21.05 -25.26
C LYS A 764 -0.85 21.22 -23.79
N THR A 765 -0.88 22.46 -23.27
CA THR A 765 -1.34 22.76 -21.90
C THR A 765 -2.71 22.15 -21.68
N ARG A 766 -3.66 22.45 -22.57
CA ARG A 766 -5.03 21.95 -22.55
C ARG A 766 -5.10 20.42 -22.43
N LYS A 767 -4.43 19.68 -23.31
CA LYS A 767 -4.44 18.20 -23.28
C LYS A 767 -3.82 17.65 -22.01
N GLN A 768 -2.71 18.24 -21.54
CA GLN A 768 -2.10 17.84 -20.27
C GLN A 768 -3.05 18.08 -19.08
N THR A 769 -3.78 19.21 -19.05
CA THR A 769 -4.80 19.48 -18.03
C THR A 769 -5.99 18.52 -18.11
N GLU A 770 -6.52 18.25 -19.30
CA GLU A 770 -7.61 17.28 -19.52
C GLU A 770 -7.21 15.86 -19.05
N GLU A 771 -6.03 15.38 -19.46
CA GLU A 771 -5.49 14.08 -19.04
C GLU A 771 -5.23 14.03 -17.53
N TYR A 772 -4.75 15.13 -16.93
CA TYR A 772 -4.47 15.22 -15.49
C TYR A 772 -5.76 15.17 -14.66
N ILE A 773 -6.78 15.94 -15.02
CA ILE A 773 -8.07 15.97 -14.31
C ILE A 773 -8.75 14.59 -14.42
N HIS A 774 -8.75 13.99 -15.61
CA HIS A 774 -9.26 12.64 -15.82
C HIS A 774 -8.51 11.59 -14.98
N ALA A 775 -7.17 11.64 -14.93
CA ALA A 775 -6.35 10.73 -14.12
C ALA A 775 -6.50 10.94 -12.61
N HIS A 776 -6.81 12.17 -12.16
CA HIS A 776 -7.14 12.47 -10.77
C HIS A 776 -8.51 11.88 -10.39
N LEU A 777 -9.54 12.14 -11.20
CA LEU A 777 -10.90 11.65 -10.95
C LEU A 777 -10.95 10.11 -10.92
N LEU A 778 -10.26 9.44 -11.84
CA LEU A 778 -10.09 7.97 -11.86
C LEU A 778 -9.41 7.36 -10.61
N ARG A 779 -8.93 8.18 -9.66
CA ARG A 779 -8.26 7.75 -8.42
C ARG A 779 -8.90 8.26 -7.14
N ARG A 780 -9.62 9.38 -7.20
CA ARG A 780 -10.18 10.07 -6.02
C ARG A 780 -11.71 10.11 -6.03
N ALA A 781 -12.34 9.72 -7.14
CA ALA A 781 -13.79 9.72 -7.32
C ALA A 781 -14.29 8.44 -8.02
N ILE A 782 -15.61 8.26 -8.04
CA ILE A 782 -16.31 7.26 -8.85
C ILE A 782 -16.73 7.93 -10.18
N PRO A 783 -16.33 7.40 -11.35
CA PRO A 783 -16.77 7.88 -12.67
C PRO A 783 -18.22 7.51 -13.03
#